data_AF-A0A1A0JW21-F1
#
_entry.id   AF-A0A1A0JW21-F1
#
_cell.length_a   1.000
_cell.length_b   1.000
_cell.length_c   1.000
_cell.angle_alpha   90.00
_cell.angle_beta   90.00
_cell.angle_gamma   90.00
#
_symmetry.space_group_name_H-M   'P 1'
#
loop_
_entity.id
_entity.type
_entity.pdbx_description
1 polymer ?
#
loop_
_entity_poly.entity_id
_entity_poly.type
_entity_poly.pdbx_seq_one_letter_code
_entity_poly.pdbx_strand_id
1 'polypeptide(L)'
;MLSTVAAFATRHARAVLAACLLVGIVSIAFGATAPTHLKTGGFSPPDTESARVSSFLGDEFPSAVPNVVLLVRAPGGVESAAARTAGERVVAQLHADHHVDAVQSYWQLAPDLRSALRSGDGREALVLAHVAGDDTTAPQRAGALVDRIGGDYDGVTVLAGGQAVALNQMSEQVVKDLIVTEAIAVPLTGLALIIVFGSVIAAAIPLAVGLFTIAVTLPLLRILAEFGDVSIFALNMMSALGFAVAIDSSLFLVSRFREERAAGLDTGAAVVRTARTAGRTVLFSGAVVGLSLCTLLVFPLYFLRSLAFAGLSVLAAAVVTTLLLVPAALAVTAPHLHRFDLRVPLRRWARRPAPSGVPAQPADTRWYRVVRAVMRRPVLSAVAVVALLLLLGTPALSMRFGSADDRVLHGASSHEVGDALRGDFHENAMAAVTVALPGYGLVSPELEHYAANLSRVEGVTSVLSASGVFAEGTRVAAVPDGMSTPAGTYLRVGTEADPSSPAGNDLLHRIRDVPPPSPALYGGAAAENADSVHALTSRLPLALGLIAVSTLLVLLAFTGSVWLPVKALLLNTLSLSATFGAMVWIFQEGHLSAIFGFTPTGFLVPTMPILMFCLAFGVSMDYEVFLLSRIREEWIVTGDNTRSVAIGVARTARIFTAAALLMTIAFAGMVTSRVSFIQLFGLGLALAVLSDATLIRGILVPALMRLLGAANWWGPTWLRRLPAGLEGGPDPDSRARPGPDPVPVQN
;
A
#
# COMPACT_ATOMS: atom_id res chain seq x y z
N MET A 1 -17.30 -26.76 13.42
CA MET A 1 -17.62 -25.66 12.49
C MET A 1 -17.10 -25.91 11.07
N LEU A 2 -15.77 -25.94 10.81
CA LEU A 2 -15.20 -26.09 9.46
C LEU A 2 -15.69 -27.35 8.71
N SER A 3 -15.82 -28.48 9.41
CA SER A 3 -16.36 -29.71 8.81
C SER A 3 -17.84 -29.59 8.42
N THR A 4 -18.61 -28.83 9.18
CA THR A 4 -20.04 -28.58 8.91
C THR A 4 -20.20 -27.70 7.69
N VAL A 5 -19.39 -26.64 7.58
CA VAL A 5 -19.37 -25.75 6.40
C VAL A 5 -18.96 -26.53 5.15
N ALA A 6 -17.91 -27.35 5.23
CA ALA A 6 -17.47 -28.17 4.11
C ALA A 6 -18.50 -29.24 3.72
N ALA A 7 -19.15 -29.89 4.69
CA ALA A 7 -20.21 -30.87 4.43
C ALA A 7 -21.45 -30.21 3.78
N PHE A 8 -21.80 -29.00 4.21
CA PHE A 8 -22.87 -28.22 3.58
C PHE A 8 -22.53 -27.83 2.14
N ALA A 9 -21.33 -27.27 1.94
CA ALA A 9 -20.85 -26.83 0.63
C ALA A 9 -20.72 -28.00 -0.36
N THR A 10 -20.34 -29.19 0.10
CA THR A 10 -20.28 -30.39 -0.75
C THR A 10 -21.66 -30.93 -1.08
N ARG A 11 -22.58 -31.02 -0.10
CA ARG A 11 -23.94 -31.53 -0.32
C ARG A 11 -24.76 -30.66 -1.26
N HIS A 12 -24.60 -29.34 -1.19
CA HIS A 12 -25.36 -28.37 -2.00
C HIS A 12 -24.49 -27.65 -3.04
N ALA A 13 -23.42 -28.28 -3.51
CA ALA A 13 -22.36 -27.63 -4.29
C ALA A 13 -22.86 -26.81 -5.49
N ARG A 14 -23.80 -27.33 -6.28
CA ARG A 14 -24.37 -26.60 -7.43
C ARG A 14 -25.18 -25.37 -7.01
N ALA A 15 -25.95 -25.49 -5.93
CA ALA A 15 -26.75 -24.37 -5.40
C ALA A 15 -25.85 -23.29 -4.80
N VAL A 16 -24.77 -23.68 -4.10
CA VAL A 16 -23.77 -22.74 -3.58
C VAL A 16 -23.09 -21.99 -4.71
N LEU A 17 -22.64 -22.69 -5.77
CA LEU A 17 -22.01 -22.04 -6.93
C LEU A 17 -22.97 -21.11 -7.67
N ALA A 18 -24.23 -21.51 -7.87
CA ALA A 18 -25.24 -20.67 -8.50
C ALA A 18 -25.59 -19.43 -7.66
N ALA A 19 -25.73 -19.59 -6.34
CA ALA A 19 -25.96 -18.48 -5.42
C ALA A 19 -24.75 -17.52 -5.41
N CYS A 20 -23.53 -18.04 -5.41
CA CYS A 20 -22.33 -17.20 -5.49
C CYS A 20 -22.25 -16.48 -6.83
N LEU A 21 -22.59 -17.12 -7.95
CA LEU A 21 -22.65 -16.42 -9.24
C LEU A 21 -23.65 -15.25 -9.20
N LEU A 22 -24.84 -15.47 -8.65
CA LEU A 22 -25.85 -14.43 -8.49
C LEU A 22 -25.34 -13.29 -7.59
N VAL A 23 -24.78 -13.63 -6.43
CA VAL A 23 -24.19 -12.65 -5.49
C VAL A 23 -23.06 -11.89 -6.17
N GLY A 24 -22.23 -12.53 -6.98
CA GLY A 24 -21.15 -11.88 -7.72
C GLY A 24 -21.68 -10.86 -8.72
N ILE A 25 -22.71 -11.21 -9.49
CA ILE A 25 -23.35 -10.28 -10.45
C ILE A 25 -23.96 -9.08 -9.71
N VAL A 26 -24.69 -9.33 -8.61
CA VAL A 26 -25.28 -8.27 -7.78
C VAL A 26 -24.19 -7.39 -7.15
N SER A 27 -23.10 -8.00 -6.70
CA SER A 27 -21.97 -7.29 -6.08
C SER A 27 -21.25 -6.38 -7.07
N ILE A 28 -21.07 -6.82 -8.33
CA ILE A 28 -20.52 -5.98 -9.40
C ILE A 28 -21.45 -4.82 -9.69
N ALA A 29 -22.76 -5.08 -9.86
CA ALA A 29 -23.73 -4.03 -10.16
C ALA A 29 -23.83 -2.97 -9.05
N PHE A 30 -23.85 -3.39 -7.79
CA PHE A 30 -23.91 -2.47 -6.64
C PHE A 30 -22.56 -1.81 -6.33
N GLY A 31 -21.47 -2.55 -6.50
CA GLY A 31 -20.10 -2.13 -6.19
C GLY A 31 -19.44 -1.28 -7.28
N ALA A 32 -19.96 -1.26 -8.51
CA ALA A 32 -19.44 -0.43 -9.60
C ALA A 32 -19.44 1.07 -9.28
N THR A 33 -20.33 1.53 -8.40
CA THR A 33 -20.36 2.92 -7.95
C THR A 33 -19.44 3.18 -6.76
N ALA A 34 -18.78 2.18 -6.18
CA ALA A 34 -17.93 2.38 -5.00
C ALA A 34 -16.89 3.51 -5.18
N PRO A 35 -16.17 3.63 -6.32
CA PRO A 35 -15.16 4.68 -6.50
C PRO A 35 -15.70 6.11 -6.34
N THR A 36 -16.98 6.36 -6.66
CA THR A 36 -17.58 7.70 -6.55
C THR A 36 -17.87 8.11 -5.11
N HIS A 37 -17.81 7.17 -4.15
CA HIS A 37 -17.99 7.42 -2.72
C HIS A 37 -16.67 7.44 -1.95
N LEU A 38 -15.52 7.20 -2.60
CA LEU A 38 -14.21 7.19 -1.95
C LEU A 38 -13.58 8.59 -1.94
N LYS A 39 -12.80 8.89 -0.90
CA LYS A 39 -12.10 10.17 -0.70
C LYS A 39 -10.64 10.09 -1.16
N THR A 40 -10.05 11.20 -1.59
CA THR A 40 -8.66 11.24 -2.07
C THR A 40 -7.66 11.76 -1.02
N GLY A 41 -8.14 12.28 0.12
CA GLY A 41 -7.29 12.89 1.15
C GLY A 41 -6.85 11.96 2.30
N GLY A 42 -6.65 12.57 3.47
CA GLY A 42 -6.41 11.86 4.74
C GLY A 42 -4.96 11.59 5.09
N PHE A 43 -4.06 12.33 4.44
CA PHE A 43 -2.63 12.26 4.65
C PHE A 43 -2.15 13.03 5.87
N SER A 44 -3.00 13.91 6.43
CA SER A 44 -2.69 14.71 7.62
C SER A 44 -3.69 14.42 8.75
N PRO A 45 -3.26 14.35 10.02
CA PRO A 45 -4.18 14.19 11.14
C PRO A 45 -4.99 15.47 11.40
N PRO A 46 -6.30 15.37 11.71
CA PRO A 46 -7.18 16.54 11.85
C PRO A 46 -6.89 17.39 13.10
N ASP A 47 -6.33 16.79 14.15
CA ASP A 47 -6.10 17.46 15.44
C ASP A 47 -4.76 18.23 15.50
N THR A 48 -4.11 18.47 14.35
CA THR A 48 -2.78 19.09 14.26
C THR A 48 -2.86 20.62 14.28
N GLU A 49 -1.71 21.26 14.51
CA GLU A 49 -1.61 22.73 14.41
C GLU A 49 -1.85 23.17 12.96
N SER A 50 -1.16 22.53 12.01
CA SER A 50 -1.30 22.82 10.59
C SER A 50 -2.73 22.60 10.08
N ALA A 51 -3.42 21.53 10.48
CA ALA A 51 -4.83 21.32 10.13
C ALA A 51 -5.75 22.43 10.66
N ARG A 52 -5.52 22.94 11.88
CA ARG A 52 -6.27 24.08 12.43
C ARG A 52 -6.03 25.36 11.64
N VAL A 53 -4.81 25.58 11.15
CA VAL A 53 -4.51 26.71 10.24
C VAL A 53 -5.26 26.55 8.93
N SER A 54 -5.22 25.38 8.30
CA SER A 54 -5.90 25.13 7.03
C SER A 54 -7.42 25.29 7.16
N SER A 55 -8.04 24.84 8.26
CA SER A 55 -9.46 25.09 8.55
C SER A 55 -9.75 26.58 8.77
N PHE A 56 -8.96 27.26 9.60
CA PHE A 56 -9.12 28.70 9.85
C PHE A 56 -9.04 29.54 8.58
N LEU A 57 -8.09 29.22 7.69
CA LEU A 57 -7.95 29.91 6.41
C LEU A 57 -9.08 29.56 5.45
N GLY A 58 -9.52 28.30 5.40
CA GLY A 58 -10.67 27.90 4.57
C GLY A 58 -11.96 28.63 4.96
N ASP A 59 -12.19 28.81 6.27
CA ASP A 59 -13.42 29.41 6.78
C ASP A 59 -13.41 30.95 6.71
N GLU A 60 -12.29 31.59 7.06
CA GLU A 60 -12.20 33.05 7.20
C GLU A 60 -11.47 33.75 6.04
N PHE A 61 -10.63 33.02 5.30
CA PHE A 61 -9.75 33.57 4.26
C PHE A 61 -9.61 32.64 3.02
N PRO A 62 -10.69 32.30 2.29
CA PRO A 62 -10.60 31.35 1.16
C PRO A 62 -9.53 31.72 0.10
N SER A 63 -9.29 33.02 -0.09
CA SER A 63 -8.25 33.54 -1.00
C SER A 63 -6.81 33.21 -0.57
N ALA A 64 -6.58 32.83 0.69
CA ALA A 64 -5.26 32.51 1.24
C ALA A 64 -4.78 31.10 0.84
N VAL A 65 -5.71 30.22 0.46
CA VAL A 65 -5.46 28.79 0.23
C VAL A 65 -5.96 28.36 -1.15
N PRO A 66 -5.41 28.89 -2.25
CA PRO A 66 -5.83 28.48 -3.59
C PRO A 66 -5.55 27.00 -3.81
N ASN A 67 -6.59 26.23 -4.15
CA ASN A 67 -6.50 24.79 -4.40
C ASN A 67 -6.57 24.43 -5.90
N VAL A 68 -6.82 25.42 -6.76
CA VAL A 68 -6.71 25.35 -8.22
C VAL A 68 -5.73 26.41 -8.70
N VAL A 69 -4.78 26.00 -9.53
CA VAL A 69 -3.79 26.89 -10.15
C VAL A 69 -3.88 26.71 -11.65
N LEU A 70 -4.18 27.78 -12.38
CA LEU A 70 -4.16 27.79 -13.84
C LEU A 70 -2.91 28.51 -14.32
N LEU A 71 -2.10 27.80 -15.09
CA LEU A 71 -0.92 28.32 -15.77
C LEU A 71 -1.32 28.74 -17.18
N VAL A 72 -1.25 30.03 -17.47
CA VAL A 72 -1.53 30.59 -18.79
C VAL A 72 -0.21 30.83 -19.50
N ARG A 73 0.10 30.00 -20.48
CA ARG A 73 1.31 30.06 -21.30
C ARG A 73 1.02 30.77 -22.61
N ALA A 74 1.65 31.92 -22.81
CA ALA A 74 1.50 32.75 -24.00
C ALA A 74 2.85 32.94 -24.72
N PRO A 75 3.06 32.35 -25.91
CA PRO A 75 4.31 32.49 -26.67
C PRO A 75 4.68 33.95 -26.98
N GLY A 76 3.67 34.81 -27.17
CA GLY A 76 3.81 36.25 -27.39
C GLY A 76 3.99 37.09 -26.11
N GLY A 77 4.09 36.45 -24.95
CA GLY A 77 4.18 37.11 -23.63
C GLY A 77 2.81 37.34 -22.98
N VAL A 78 2.81 37.44 -21.64
CA VAL A 78 1.59 37.58 -20.81
C VAL A 78 0.86 38.91 -20.98
N GLU A 79 1.55 39.93 -21.52
CA GLU A 79 1.01 41.25 -21.84
C GLU A 79 0.40 41.32 -23.26
N SER A 80 0.51 40.24 -24.05
CA SER A 80 -0.10 40.21 -25.38
C SER A 80 -1.63 40.28 -25.28
N ALA A 81 -2.26 40.86 -26.30
CA ALA A 81 -3.72 40.96 -26.36
C ALA A 81 -4.41 39.58 -26.31
N ALA A 82 -3.78 38.56 -26.90
CA ALA A 82 -4.26 37.18 -26.84
C ALA A 82 -4.21 36.64 -25.40
N ALA A 83 -3.08 36.80 -24.69
CA ALA A 83 -2.93 36.35 -23.31
C ALA A 83 -3.93 37.04 -22.37
N ARG A 84 -4.10 38.36 -22.52
CA ARG A 84 -5.07 39.12 -21.74
C ARG A 84 -6.51 38.68 -22.01
N THR A 85 -6.88 38.48 -23.28
CA THR A 85 -8.23 38.02 -23.64
C THR A 85 -8.51 36.62 -23.10
N ALA A 86 -7.56 35.69 -23.24
CA ALA A 86 -7.66 34.35 -22.69
C ALA A 86 -7.77 34.37 -21.16
N GLY A 87 -6.89 35.14 -20.50
CA GLY A 87 -6.87 35.31 -19.06
C GLY A 87 -8.16 35.91 -18.49
N GLU A 88 -8.67 37.00 -19.07
CA GLU A 88 -9.93 37.62 -18.67
C GLU A 88 -11.12 36.69 -18.90
N ARG A 89 -11.11 35.89 -19.97
CA ARG A 89 -12.15 34.88 -20.24
C ARG A 89 -12.13 33.76 -19.20
N VAL A 90 -10.96 33.24 -18.86
CA VAL A 90 -10.77 32.23 -17.81
C VAL A 90 -11.30 32.75 -16.48
N VAL A 91 -10.93 33.98 -16.11
CA VAL A 91 -11.39 34.60 -14.86
C VAL A 91 -12.90 34.82 -14.85
N ALA A 92 -13.50 35.25 -15.96
CA ALA A 92 -14.95 35.39 -16.06
C ALA A 92 -15.68 34.05 -15.90
N GLN A 93 -15.13 32.96 -16.44
CA GLN A 93 -15.67 31.62 -16.24
C GLN A 93 -15.54 31.12 -14.80
N LEU A 94 -14.42 31.43 -14.13
CA LEU A 94 -14.24 31.13 -12.71
C LEU A 94 -15.27 31.86 -11.84
N HIS A 95 -15.48 33.16 -12.06
CA HIS A 95 -16.50 33.93 -11.33
C HIS A 95 -17.94 33.50 -11.63
N ALA A 96 -18.19 32.91 -12.80
CA ALA A 96 -19.51 32.40 -13.15
C ALA A 96 -19.84 31.07 -12.43
N ASP A 97 -18.84 30.37 -11.91
CA ASP A 97 -19.04 29.12 -11.19
C ASP A 97 -19.34 29.39 -9.71
N HIS A 98 -20.53 28.98 -9.26
CA HIS A 98 -20.97 29.16 -7.87
C HIS A 98 -20.16 28.39 -6.82
N HIS A 99 -19.29 27.48 -7.23
CA HIS A 99 -18.41 26.73 -6.33
C HIS A 99 -17.04 27.37 -6.16
N VAL A 100 -16.74 28.43 -6.90
CA VAL A 100 -15.52 29.21 -6.77
C VAL A 100 -15.81 30.43 -5.90
N ASP A 101 -15.18 30.50 -4.73
CA ASP A 101 -15.39 31.57 -3.74
C ASP A 101 -14.23 32.57 -3.68
N ALA A 102 -13.07 32.24 -4.25
CA ALA A 102 -11.95 33.15 -4.41
C ALA A 102 -11.23 32.99 -5.76
N VAL A 103 -10.85 34.11 -6.36
CA VAL A 103 -10.05 34.17 -7.58
C VAL A 103 -9.02 35.29 -7.45
N GLN A 104 -7.76 34.99 -7.77
CA GLN A 104 -6.69 35.96 -7.93
C GLN A 104 -6.06 35.79 -9.30
N SER A 105 -5.91 36.89 -10.03
CA SER A 105 -5.45 36.87 -11.41
C SER A 105 -4.38 37.91 -11.65
N TYR A 106 -3.34 37.53 -12.41
CA TYR A 106 -2.30 38.44 -12.89
C TYR A 106 -2.88 39.72 -13.52
N TRP A 107 -3.92 39.60 -14.34
CA TRP A 107 -4.49 40.75 -15.07
C TRP A 107 -5.37 41.67 -14.21
N GLN A 108 -5.80 41.23 -13.04
CA GLN A 108 -6.64 42.01 -12.11
C GLN A 108 -5.85 42.58 -10.92
N LEU A 109 -4.69 42.00 -10.59
CA LEU A 109 -3.84 42.47 -9.50
C LEU A 109 -3.25 43.86 -9.75
N ALA A 110 -2.97 44.57 -8.66
CA ALA A 110 -2.23 45.82 -8.67
C ALA A 110 -0.83 45.62 -9.28
N PRO A 111 -0.27 46.60 -10.03
CA PRO A 111 0.98 46.45 -10.75
C PRO A 111 2.14 45.92 -9.90
N ASP A 112 2.24 46.37 -8.65
CA ASP A 112 3.32 46.02 -7.72
C ASP A 112 3.28 44.55 -7.27
N LEU A 113 2.11 43.90 -7.35
CA LEU A 113 1.90 42.50 -6.96
C LEU A 113 1.89 41.52 -8.14
N ARG A 114 1.87 42.03 -9.39
CA ARG A 114 1.83 41.21 -10.60
C ARG A 114 3.10 40.38 -10.81
N SER A 115 4.23 40.86 -10.34
CA SER A 115 5.53 40.16 -10.45
C SER A 115 5.49 38.79 -9.78
N ALA A 116 4.71 38.61 -8.71
CA ALA A 116 4.60 37.33 -8.00
C ALA A 116 3.83 36.26 -8.79
N LEU A 117 2.96 36.66 -9.73
CA LEU A 117 2.17 35.73 -10.56
C LEU A 117 2.68 35.63 -12.01
N ARG A 118 3.91 36.07 -12.28
CA ARG A 118 4.52 36.07 -13.61
C ARG A 118 5.83 35.28 -13.60
N SER A 119 6.03 34.44 -14.61
CA SER A 119 7.28 33.72 -14.80
C SER A 119 8.45 34.66 -15.05
N GLY A 120 9.68 34.21 -14.77
CA GLY A 120 10.88 35.00 -14.97
C GLY A 120 11.13 35.42 -16.43
N ASP A 121 10.67 34.62 -17.39
CA ASP A 121 10.74 34.92 -18.81
C ASP A 121 9.56 35.79 -19.33
N GLY A 122 8.53 36.00 -18.50
CA GLY A 122 7.33 36.76 -18.82
C GLY A 122 6.41 36.14 -19.87
N ARG A 123 6.54 34.83 -20.14
CA ARG A 123 5.67 34.09 -21.06
C ARG A 123 4.55 33.34 -20.35
N GLU A 124 4.61 33.21 -19.03
CA GLU A 124 3.60 32.51 -18.24
C GLU A 124 3.06 33.39 -17.11
N ALA A 125 1.76 33.27 -16.87
CA ALA A 125 1.06 33.94 -15.78
C ALA A 125 0.14 32.98 -15.05
N LEU A 126 -0.07 33.23 -13.76
CA LEU A 126 -0.93 32.42 -12.91
C LEU A 126 -2.31 33.05 -12.72
N VAL A 127 -3.33 32.20 -12.70
CA VAL A 127 -4.64 32.47 -12.12
C VAL A 127 -4.87 31.47 -11.00
N LEU A 128 -5.01 31.97 -9.78
CA LEU A 128 -5.21 31.18 -8.58
C LEU A 128 -6.70 31.21 -8.24
N ALA A 129 -7.27 30.06 -7.92
CA ALA A 129 -8.66 29.96 -7.50
C ALA A 129 -8.82 29.02 -6.31
N HIS A 130 -9.84 29.28 -5.50
CA HIS A 130 -10.32 28.36 -4.48
C HIS A 130 -11.67 27.80 -4.91
N VAL A 131 -11.77 26.48 -4.91
CA VAL A 131 -13.00 25.73 -5.14
C VAL A 131 -13.45 25.15 -3.81
N ALA A 132 -14.64 25.57 -3.36
CA ALA A 132 -15.22 25.13 -2.11
C ALA A 132 -15.59 23.65 -2.12
N GLY A 133 -15.39 22.97 -0.99
CA GLY A 133 -15.78 21.58 -0.79
C GLY A 133 -14.87 20.85 0.19
N ASP A 134 -15.20 19.59 0.43
CA ASP A 134 -14.38 18.65 1.21
C ASP A 134 -13.40 17.86 0.32
N ASP A 135 -12.65 16.94 0.93
CA ASP A 135 -11.69 16.02 0.29
C ASP A 135 -12.25 15.19 -0.89
N THR A 136 -13.56 15.21 -1.11
CA THR A 136 -14.24 14.53 -2.21
C THR A 136 -14.78 15.53 -3.23
N THR A 137 -15.54 16.52 -2.76
CA THR A 137 -16.30 17.43 -3.63
C THR A 137 -15.44 18.52 -4.24
N ALA A 138 -14.44 19.04 -3.52
CA ALA A 138 -13.55 20.06 -4.08
C ALA A 138 -12.71 19.53 -5.26
N PRO A 139 -12.03 18.36 -5.17
CA PRO A 139 -11.35 17.77 -6.32
C PRO A 139 -12.28 17.50 -7.51
N GLN A 140 -13.46 16.91 -7.29
CA GLN A 140 -14.41 16.61 -8.37
C GLN A 140 -14.90 17.88 -9.09
N ARG A 141 -15.22 18.93 -8.33
CA ARG A 141 -15.61 20.23 -8.88
C ARG A 141 -14.46 20.88 -9.62
N ALA A 142 -13.25 20.84 -9.07
CA ALA A 142 -12.05 21.36 -9.73
C ALA A 142 -11.78 20.63 -11.05
N GLY A 143 -11.92 19.30 -11.10
CA GLY A 143 -11.82 18.52 -12.33
C GLY A 143 -12.83 18.97 -13.39
N ALA A 144 -14.12 19.03 -13.04
CA ALA A 144 -15.17 19.47 -13.95
C ALA A 144 -15.01 20.93 -14.41
N LEU A 145 -14.45 21.79 -13.56
CA LEU A 145 -14.12 23.17 -13.87
C LEU A 145 -12.96 23.24 -14.88
N VAL A 146 -11.88 22.51 -14.62
CA VAL A 146 -10.69 22.45 -15.48
C VAL A 146 -11.01 21.85 -16.84
N ASP A 147 -11.85 20.82 -16.93
CA ASP A 147 -12.24 20.23 -18.21
C ASP A 147 -12.96 21.23 -19.15
N ARG A 148 -13.58 22.27 -18.58
CA ARG A 148 -14.24 23.34 -19.36
C ARG A 148 -13.31 24.50 -19.68
N ILE A 149 -12.33 24.77 -18.82
CA ILE A 149 -11.51 25.99 -18.85
C ILE A 149 -10.12 25.72 -19.44
N GLY A 150 -9.57 24.53 -19.24
CA GLY A 150 -8.27 24.12 -19.78
C GLY A 150 -8.32 23.92 -21.29
N GLY A 151 -7.19 24.17 -21.96
CA GLY A 151 -7.06 24.01 -23.42
C GLY A 151 -6.33 25.16 -24.09
N ASP A 152 -6.47 25.26 -25.42
CA ASP A 152 -5.85 26.31 -26.23
C ASP A 152 -6.87 27.41 -26.58
N TYR A 153 -6.44 28.66 -26.39
CA TYR A 153 -7.20 29.88 -26.66
C TYR A 153 -6.42 30.74 -27.65
N ASP A 154 -6.63 30.50 -28.95
CA ASP A 154 -5.99 31.26 -30.03
C ASP A 154 -4.45 31.31 -29.91
N GLY A 155 -3.81 30.17 -29.60
CA GLY A 155 -2.37 30.05 -29.41
C GLY A 155 -1.86 30.36 -28.00
N VAL A 156 -2.77 30.58 -27.03
CA VAL A 156 -2.48 30.67 -25.60
C VAL A 156 -2.95 29.38 -24.92
N THR A 157 -2.02 28.64 -24.33
CA THR A 157 -2.34 27.38 -23.66
C THR A 157 -2.62 27.61 -22.18
N VAL A 158 -3.74 27.07 -21.69
CA VAL A 158 -4.13 27.10 -20.28
C VAL A 158 -4.03 25.69 -19.72
N LEU A 159 -3.07 25.49 -18.81
CA LEU A 159 -2.86 24.24 -18.08
C LEU A 159 -3.38 24.41 -16.66
N ALA A 160 -3.86 23.32 -16.07
CA ALA A 160 -4.37 23.34 -14.70
C ALA A 160 -3.60 22.40 -13.78
N GLY A 161 -3.35 22.89 -12.58
CA GLY A 161 -2.75 22.19 -11.46
C GLY A 161 -3.30 22.72 -10.14
N GLY A 162 -2.48 22.65 -9.09
CA GLY A 162 -2.94 22.85 -7.71
C GLY A 162 -3.48 21.56 -7.10
N GLN A 163 -3.66 21.58 -5.78
CA GLN A 163 -3.93 20.38 -4.99
C GLN A 163 -5.25 19.69 -5.38
N ALA A 164 -6.33 20.44 -5.60
CA ALA A 164 -7.63 19.86 -5.94
C ALA A 164 -7.60 19.17 -7.32
N VAL A 165 -6.92 19.77 -8.30
CA VAL A 165 -6.76 19.21 -9.65
C VAL A 165 -5.87 17.97 -9.61
N ALA A 166 -4.75 18.02 -8.88
CA ALA A 166 -3.85 16.89 -8.70
C ALA A 166 -4.56 15.70 -8.04
N LEU A 167 -5.34 15.93 -6.98
CA LEU A 167 -6.13 14.89 -6.32
C LEU A 167 -7.21 14.29 -7.25
N ASN A 168 -7.89 15.11 -8.07
CA ASN A 168 -8.85 14.59 -9.03
C ASN A 168 -8.18 13.70 -10.08
N GLN A 169 -7.11 14.19 -10.70
CA GLN A 169 -6.34 13.42 -11.71
C GLN A 169 -5.75 12.14 -11.12
N MET A 170 -5.31 12.18 -9.86
CA MET A 170 -4.85 11.01 -9.12
C MET A 170 -5.96 9.98 -8.92
N SER A 171 -7.17 10.42 -8.54
CA SER A 171 -8.33 9.53 -8.38
C SER A 171 -8.72 8.85 -9.69
N GLU A 172 -8.78 9.61 -10.79
CA GLU A 172 -9.03 9.04 -12.11
C GLU A 172 -7.95 8.05 -12.54
N GLN A 173 -6.68 8.38 -12.29
CA GLN A 173 -5.56 7.53 -12.64
C GLN A 173 -5.56 6.24 -11.82
N VAL A 174 -5.89 6.30 -10.53
CA VAL A 174 -6.06 5.14 -9.64
C VAL A 174 -7.09 4.16 -10.20
N VAL A 175 -8.22 4.63 -10.72
CA VAL A 175 -9.26 3.79 -11.32
C VAL A 175 -8.80 3.19 -12.67
N LYS A 176 -8.15 3.99 -13.52
CA LYS A 176 -7.58 3.51 -14.80
C LYS A 176 -6.51 2.43 -14.55
N ASP A 177 -5.64 2.66 -13.58
CA ASP A 177 -4.55 1.76 -13.23
C ASP A 177 -5.05 0.43 -12.67
N LEU A 178 -6.14 0.43 -11.89
CA LEU A 178 -6.78 -0.80 -11.43
C LEU A 178 -7.14 -1.71 -12.62
N ILE A 179 -7.83 -1.16 -13.62
CA ILE A 179 -8.32 -1.91 -14.78
C ILE A 179 -7.14 -2.48 -15.58
N VAL A 180 -6.12 -1.65 -15.84
CA VAL A 180 -4.92 -2.07 -16.58
C VAL A 180 -4.16 -3.15 -15.82
N THR A 181 -3.95 -2.95 -14.52
CA THR A 181 -3.24 -3.87 -13.64
C THR A 181 -3.94 -5.23 -13.59
N GLU A 182 -5.26 -5.25 -13.42
CA GLU A 182 -6.04 -6.50 -13.41
C GLU A 182 -6.05 -7.19 -14.77
N ALA A 183 -6.19 -6.43 -15.86
CA ALA A 183 -6.16 -6.97 -17.22
C ALA A 183 -4.84 -7.66 -17.56
N ILE A 184 -3.73 -7.25 -16.93
CA ILE A 184 -2.42 -7.89 -17.07
C ILE A 184 -2.24 -9.03 -16.06
N ALA A 185 -2.56 -8.79 -14.78
CA ALA A 185 -2.31 -9.73 -13.69
C ALA A 185 -3.16 -11.01 -13.80
N VAL A 186 -4.43 -10.89 -14.19
CA VAL A 186 -5.36 -12.04 -14.25
C VAL A 186 -4.93 -13.08 -15.29
N PRO A 187 -4.61 -12.72 -16.56
CA PRO A 187 -4.11 -13.69 -17.55
C PRO A 187 -2.77 -14.32 -17.15
N LEU A 188 -1.82 -13.52 -16.65
CA LEU A 188 -0.51 -14.01 -16.22
C LEU A 188 -0.63 -14.99 -15.05
N THR A 189 -1.50 -14.69 -14.09
CA THR A 189 -1.85 -15.56 -12.97
C THR A 189 -2.49 -16.86 -13.46
N GLY A 190 -3.44 -16.78 -14.41
CA GLY A 190 -4.05 -17.94 -15.03
C GLY A 190 -3.01 -18.87 -15.68
N LEU A 191 -2.06 -18.29 -16.42
CA LEU A 191 -0.95 -19.04 -17.03
C LEU A 191 -0.06 -19.69 -15.96
N ALA A 192 0.33 -18.95 -14.93
CA ALA A 192 1.13 -19.47 -13.83
C ALA A 192 0.42 -20.62 -13.08
N LEU A 193 -0.88 -20.49 -12.82
CA LEU A 193 -1.70 -21.54 -12.20
C LEU A 193 -1.76 -22.81 -13.07
N ILE A 194 -1.88 -22.66 -14.39
CA ILE A 194 -1.83 -23.79 -15.33
C ILE A 194 -0.47 -24.50 -15.23
N ILE A 195 0.63 -23.74 -15.17
CA ILE A 195 1.97 -24.31 -14.99
C ILE A 195 2.08 -25.08 -13.66
N VAL A 196 1.56 -24.51 -12.57
CA VAL A 196 1.62 -25.07 -11.21
C VAL A 196 0.79 -26.34 -11.07
N PHE A 197 -0.45 -26.37 -11.57
CA PHE A 197 -1.35 -27.51 -11.42
C PHE A 197 -1.26 -28.53 -12.56
N GLY A 198 -0.86 -28.11 -13.75
CA GLY A 198 -0.83 -28.91 -14.97
C GLY A 198 -2.18 -29.06 -15.67
N SER A 199 -3.28 -28.68 -15.03
CA SER A 199 -4.65 -28.84 -15.53
C SER A 199 -5.35 -27.48 -15.58
N VAL A 200 -6.01 -27.18 -16.69
CA VAL A 200 -6.78 -25.94 -16.88
C VAL A 200 -7.93 -25.84 -15.89
N ILE A 201 -8.63 -26.95 -15.62
CA ILE A 201 -9.77 -26.97 -14.69
C ILE A 201 -9.28 -26.75 -13.26
N ALA A 202 -8.16 -27.34 -12.87
CA ALA A 202 -7.58 -27.12 -11.55
C ALA A 202 -7.10 -25.67 -11.36
N ALA A 203 -6.59 -25.05 -12.42
CA ALA A 203 -6.18 -23.63 -12.42
C ALA A 203 -7.38 -22.67 -12.39
N ALA A 204 -8.50 -23.03 -13.01
CA ALA A 204 -9.71 -22.21 -13.04
C ALA A 204 -10.34 -22.01 -11.66
N ILE A 205 -10.18 -22.98 -10.73
CA ILE A 205 -10.77 -22.88 -9.39
C ILE A 205 -10.17 -21.70 -8.60
N PRO A 206 -8.84 -21.62 -8.34
CA PRO A 206 -8.28 -20.46 -7.65
C PRO A 206 -8.53 -19.14 -8.37
N LEU A 207 -8.48 -19.13 -9.70
CA LEU A 207 -8.72 -17.92 -10.49
C LEU A 207 -10.15 -17.41 -10.32
N ALA A 208 -11.15 -18.30 -10.40
CA ALA A 208 -12.55 -17.94 -10.21
C ALA A 208 -12.84 -17.45 -8.78
N VAL A 209 -12.23 -18.08 -7.76
CA VAL A 209 -12.35 -17.65 -6.37
C VAL A 209 -11.72 -16.28 -6.15
N GLY A 210 -10.56 -16.02 -6.76
CA GLY A 210 -9.90 -14.70 -6.73
C GLY A 210 -10.80 -13.61 -7.34
N LEU A 211 -11.28 -13.81 -8.57
CA LEU A 211 -12.18 -12.87 -9.25
C LEU A 211 -13.49 -12.65 -8.48
N PHE A 212 -14.07 -13.72 -7.94
CA PHE A 212 -15.26 -13.63 -7.11
C PHE A 212 -15.02 -12.84 -5.83
N THR A 213 -13.83 -12.99 -5.23
CA THR A 213 -13.45 -12.22 -4.03
C THR A 213 -13.35 -10.73 -4.36
N ILE A 214 -12.71 -10.34 -5.46
CA ILE A 214 -12.69 -8.94 -5.92
C ILE A 214 -14.13 -8.41 -6.05
N ALA A 215 -14.99 -9.14 -6.78
CA ALA A 215 -16.38 -8.76 -7.01
C ALA A 215 -17.17 -8.52 -5.71
N VAL A 216 -17.04 -9.40 -4.71
CA VAL A 216 -17.75 -9.31 -3.42
C VAL A 216 -17.16 -8.22 -2.50
N THR A 217 -15.93 -7.75 -2.76
CA THR A 217 -15.31 -6.72 -1.93
C THR A 217 -15.66 -5.29 -2.35
N LEU A 218 -16.03 -5.07 -3.62
CA LEU A 218 -16.54 -3.79 -4.13
C LEU A 218 -17.81 -3.25 -3.43
N PRO A 219 -18.82 -4.07 -3.08
CA PRO A 219 -19.94 -3.60 -2.27
C PRO A 219 -19.52 -3.32 -0.81
N LEU A 220 -18.54 -4.05 -0.25
CA LEU A 220 -18.08 -3.88 1.14
C LEU A 220 -17.38 -2.53 1.35
N LEU A 221 -16.37 -2.22 0.53
CA LEU A 221 -16.60 -1.14 -0.41
C LEU A 221 -17.30 0.14 0.00
N ARG A 222 -18.26 0.39 -0.88
CA ARG A 222 -19.34 1.34 -0.76
C ARG A 222 -19.98 1.34 0.62
N ILE A 223 -20.25 0.17 1.22
CA ILE A 223 -20.86 0.12 2.57
C ILE A 223 -19.95 0.81 3.60
N LEU A 224 -18.65 0.54 3.60
CA LEU A 224 -17.72 1.22 4.51
C LEU A 224 -17.69 2.73 4.30
N ALA A 225 -17.79 3.17 3.04
CA ALA A 225 -17.82 4.58 2.67
C ALA A 225 -19.08 5.32 3.15
N GLU A 226 -20.18 4.61 3.43
CA GLU A 226 -21.38 5.20 4.04
C GLU A 226 -21.20 5.49 5.54
N PHE A 227 -20.29 4.78 6.22
CA PHE A 227 -20.10 4.88 7.68
C PHE A 227 -18.85 5.67 8.08
N GLY A 228 -17.98 6.02 7.13
CA GLY A 228 -16.77 6.79 7.41
C GLY A 228 -15.94 7.08 6.17
N ASP A 229 -14.86 7.82 6.38
CA ASP A 229 -13.97 8.23 5.29
C ASP A 229 -13.13 7.04 4.80
N VAL A 230 -13.32 6.67 3.53
CA VAL A 230 -12.56 5.58 2.90
C VAL A 230 -11.72 6.13 1.75
N SER A 231 -10.42 5.86 1.79
CA SER A 231 -9.49 6.32 0.75
C SER A 231 -9.70 5.59 -0.58
N ILE A 232 -9.59 6.32 -1.70
CA ILE A 232 -9.59 5.77 -3.07
C ILE A 232 -8.50 4.69 -3.26
N PHE A 233 -7.37 4.84 -2.58
CA PHE A 233 -6.25 3.88 -2.62
C PHE A 233 -6.62 2.50 -2.08
N ALA A 234 -7.67 2.44 -1.24
CA ALA A 234 -8.16 1.19 -0.71
C ALA A 234 -8.64 0.26 -1.83
N LEU A 235 -9.17 0.80 -2.93
CA LEU A 235 -9.63 0.03 -4.09
C LEU A 235 -8.51 -0.86 -4.67
N ASN A 236 -7.33 -0.28 -4.91
CA ASN A 236 -6.17 -1.00 -5.44
C ASN A 236 -5.63 -2.04 -4.46
N MET A 237 -5.55 -1.67 -3.17
CA MET A 237 -5.14 -2.61 -2.14
C MET A 237 -6.11 -3.79 -2.07
N MET A 238 -7.43 -3.55 -2.13
CA MET A 238 -8.44 -4.60 -2.01
C MET A 238 -8.47 -5.54 -3.19
N SER A 239 -8.31 -5.01 -4.41
CA SER A 239 -8.13 -5.84 -5.59
C SER A 239 -6.88 -6.71 -5.49
N ALA A 240 -5.69 -6.11 -5.35
CA ALA A 240 -4.46 -6.88 -5.39
C ALA A 240 -4.30 -7.82 -4.19
N LEU A 241 -4.57 -7.35 -2.98
CA LEU A 241 -4.51 -8.18 -1.78
C LEU A 241 -5.59 -9.26 -1.79
N GLY A 242 -6.83 -8.89 -2.11
CA GLY A 242 -7.96 -9.83 -2.13
C GLY A 242 -7.77 -10.93 -3.15
N PHE A 243 -7.31 -10.57 -4.35
CA PHE A 243 -6.95 -11.52 -5.40
C PHE A 243 -5.81 -12.43 -4.96
N ALA A 244 -4.71 -11.86 -4.46
CA ALA A 244 -3.52 -12.61 -4.05
C ALA A 244 -3.83 -13.60 -2.91
N VAL A 245 -4.48 -13.15 -1.84
CA VAL A 245 -4.83 -13.98 -0.67
C VAL A 245 -5.84 -15.06 -1.02
N ALA A 246 -6.85 -14.75 -1.84
CA ALA A 246 -7.86 -15.72 -2.26
C ALA A 246 -7.27 -16.82 -3.15
N ILE A 247 -6.40 -16.44 -4.10
CA ILE A 247 -5.70 -17.41 -4.95
C ILE A 247 -4.80 -18.31 -4.11
N ASP A 248 -4.03 -17.73 -3.21
CA ASP A 248 -3.10 -18.50 -2.39
C ASP A 248 -3.84 -19.49 -1.47
N SER A 249 -4.83 -18.99 -0.75
CA SER A 249 -5.67 -19.83 0.12
C SER A 249 -6.35 -20.95 -0.69
N SER A 250 -6.83 -20.65 -1.90
CA SER A 250 -7.40 -21.64 -2.80
C SER A 250 -6.37 -22.65 -3.31
N LEU A 251 -5.16 -22.19 -3.64
CA LEU A 251 -4.03 -23.03 -4.08
C LEU A 251 -3.73 -24.10 -3.01
N PHE A 252 -3.65 -23.69 -1.75
CA PHE A 252 -3.43 -24.60 -0.62
C PHE A 252 -4.55 -25.64 -0.47
N LEU A 253 -5.81 -25.22 -0.50
CA LEU A 253 -6.94 -26.15 -0.40
C LEU A 253 -6.95 -27.15 -1.57
N VAL A 254 -6.77 -26.68 -2.80
CA VAL A 254 -6.76 -27.55 -3.99
C VAL A 254 -5.58 -28.51 -3.97
N SER A 255 -4.38 -28.05 -3.58
CA SER A 255 -3.21 -28.92 -3.45
C SER A 255 -3.44 -30.00 -2.40
N ARG A 256 -3.98 -29.63 -1.23
CA ARG A 256 -4.27 -30.58 -0.16
C ARG A 256 -5.34 -31.60 -0.56
N PHE A 257 -6.40 -31.16 -1.23
CA PHE A 257 -7.42 -32.06 -1.75
C PHE A 257 -6.84 -33.11 -2.70
N ARG A 258 -5.91 -32.71 -3.58
CA ARG A 258 -5.22 -33.63 -4.49
C ARG A 258 -4.34 -34.63 -3.75
N GLU A 259 -3.68 -34.24 -2.68
CA GLU A 259 -2.93 -35.17 -1.81
C GLU A 259 -3.84 -36.21 -1.17
N GLU A 260 -4.98 -35.79 -0.61
CA GLU A 260 -5.94 -36.69 0.04
C GLU A 260 -6.62 -37.63 -0.97
N ARG A 261 -6.91 -37.17 -2.19
CA ARG A 261 -7.38 -38.02 -3.30
C ARG A 261 -6.33 -39.02 -3.75
N ALA A 262 -5.07 -38.61 -3.85
CA ALA A 262 -3.96 -39.51 -4.17
C ALA A 262 -3.71 -40.56 -3.06
N ALA A 263 -4.07 -40.25 -1.82
CA ALA A 263 -4.06 -41.18 -0.70
C ALA A 263 -5.25 -42.16 -0.68
N GLY A 264 -6.16 -42.09 -1.67
CA GLY A 264 -7.26 -43.04 -1.84
C GLY A 264 -8.60 -42.63 -1.24
N LEU A 265 -8.74 -41.42 -0.68
CA LEU A 265 -10.02 -40.96 -0.12
C LEU A 265 -11.05 -40.66 -1.21
N ASP A 266 -12.32 -40.95 -0.95
CA ASP A 266 -13.43 -40.52 -1.79
C ASP A 266 -13.58 -38.98 -1.79
N THR A 267 -14.19 -38.41 -2.83
CA THR A 267 -14.34 -36.97 -3.06
C THR A 267 -14.93 -36.25 -1.86
N GLY A 268 -16.03 -36.75 -1.29
CA GLY A 268 -16.67 -36.12 -0.14
C GLY A 268 -15.77 -36.12 1.10
N ALA A 269 -15.18 -37.27 1.41
CA ALA A 269 -14.27 -37.43 2.54
C ALA A 269 -12.99 -36.57 2.38
N ALA A 270 -12.43 -36.51 1.17
CA ALA A 270 -11.27 -35.71 0.84
C ALA A 270 -11.53 -34.21 1.02
N VAL A 271 -12.71 -33.70 0.62
CA VAL A 271 -13.06 -32.29 0.84
C VAL A 271 -13.20 -31.97 2.33
N VAL A 272 -13.89 -32.82 3.11
CA VAL A 272 -14.06 -32.60 4.56
C VAL A 272 -12.72 -32.62 5.29
N ARG A 273 -11.84 -33.56 4.97
CA ARG A 273 -10.50 -33.65 5.58
C ARG A 273 -9.61 -32.47 5.19
N THR A 274 -9.71 -32.01 3.94
CA THR A 274 -9.03 -30.81 3.46
C THR A 274 -9.49 -29.57 4.24
N ALA A 275 -10.79 -29.39 4.44
CA ALA A 275 -11.33 -28.26 5.20
C ALA A 275 -10.92 -28.28 6.68
N ARG A 276 -10.85 -29.46 7.31
CA ARG A 276 -10.38 -29.59 8.71
C ARG A 276 -8.91 -29.24 8.90
N THR A 277 -8.07 -29.54 7.91
CA THR A 277 -6.61 -29.36 8.01
C THR A 277 -6.15 -28.06 7.35
N ALA A 278 -6.21 -27.99 6.01
CA ALA A 278 -5.81 -26.81 5.26
C ALA A 278 -6.72 -25.61 5.54
N GLY A 279 -8.04 -25.82 5.61
CA GLY A 279 -8.99 -24.72 5.88
C GLY A 279 -8.78 -24.06 7.25
N ARG A 280 -8.39 -24.82 8.27
CA ARG A 280 -7.98 -24.28 9.57
C ARG A 280 -6.71 -23.43 9.46
N THR A 281 -5.75 -23.88 8.65
CA THR A 281 -4.50 -23.14 8.47
C THR A 281 -4.74 -21.82 7.73
N VAL A 282 -5.66 -21.81 6.75
CA VAL A 282 -6.12 -20.58 6.08
C VAL A 282 -6.76 -19.60 7.06
N LEU A 283 -7.66 -20.06 7.95
CA LEU A 283 -8.27 -19.18 8.96
C LEU A 283 -7.23 -18.56 9.88
N PHE A 284 -6.22 -19.35 10.28
CA PHE A 284 -5.16 -18.87 11.15
C PHE A 284 -4.22 -17.88 10.47
N SER A 285 -3.82 -18.17 9.23
CA SER A 285 -3.08 -17.24 8.37
C SER A 285 -3.85 -15.92 8.22
N GLY A 286 -5.15 -15.98 7.93
CA GLY A 286 -6.01 -14.80 7.88
C GLY A 286 -6.08 -14.05 9.21
N ALA A 287 -6.09 -14.73 10.35
CA ALA A 287 -6.04 -14.04 11.65
C ALA A 287 -4.72 -13.27 11.86
N VAL A 288 -3.58 -13.85 11.46
CA VAL A 288 -2.27 -13.20 11.60
C VAL A 288 -2.17 -11.95 10.73
N VAL A 289 -2.55 -12.07 9.45
CA VAL A 289 -2.59 -10.94 8.51
C VAL A 289 -3.54 -9.86 9.03
N GLY A 290 -4.70 -10.26 9.54
CA GLY A 290 -5.70 -9.35 10.09
C GLY A 290 -5.18 -8.58 11.31
N LEU A 291 -4.51 -9.25 12.24
CA LEU A 291 -3.89 -8.61 13.40
C LEU A 291 -2.80 -7.61 12.98
N SER A 292 -2.02 -7.93 11.95
CA SER A 292 -1.05 -6.99 11.38
C SER A 292 -1.73 -5.73 10.84
N LEU A 293 -2.81 -5.90 10.07
CA LEU A 293 -3.61 -4.78 9.54
C LEU A 293 -4.30 -3.97 10.64
N CYS A 294 -4.75 -4.58 11.74
CA CYS A 294 -5.34 -3.87 12.87
C CYS A 294 -4.39 -2.83 13.48
N THR A 295 -3.08 -3.00 13.37
CA THR A 295 -2.12 -2.05 13.94
C THR A 295 -2.06 -0.72 13.18
N LEU A 296 -2.55 -0.69 11.93
CA LEU A 296 -2.75 0.55 11.18
C LEU A 296 -3.77 1.48 11.86
N LEU A 297 -4.68 0.93 12.68
CA LEU A 297 -5.67 1.72 13.44
C LEU A 297 -5.05 2.60 14.53
N VAL A 298 -3.81 2.30 14.94
CA VAL A 298 -3.07 3.07 15.94
C VAL A 298 -2.71 4.47 15.42
N PHE A 299 -2.54 4.61 14.11
CA PHE A 299 -2.16 5.86 13.49
C PHE A 299 -3.37 6.81 13.35
N PRO A 300 -3.19 8.12 13.59
CA PRO A 300 -4.27 9.09 13.61
C PRO A 300 -4.65 9.63 12.22
N LEU A 301 -4.42 8.85 11.16
CA LEU A 301 -4.72 9.24 9.78
C LEU A 301 -5.86 8.38 9.25
N TYR A 302 -6.92 9.01 8.70
CA TYR A 302 -8.01 8.24 8.12
C TYR A 302 -7.55 7.45 6.89
N PHE A 303 -6.51 7.90 6.17
CA PHE A 303 -5.87 7.13 5.11
C PHE A 303 -5.45 5.73 5.60
N LEU A 304 -4.67 5.63 6.68
CA LEU A 304 -4.22 4.34 7.23
C LEU A 304 -5.37 3.55 7.88
N ARG A 305 -6.29 4.22 8.58
CA ARG A 305 -7.44 3.56 9.21
C ARG A 305 -8.40 2.96 8.19
N SER A 306 -8.70 3.68 7.11
CA SER A 306 -9.55 3.19 6.04
C SER A 306 -8.95 1.98 5.33
N LEU A 307 -7.64 1.99 5.09
CA LEU A 307 -6.91 0.82 4.57
C LEU A 307 -6.92 -0.36 5.56
N ALA A 308 -6.89 -0.11 6.86
CA ALA A 308 -7.06 -1.16 7.86
C ALA A 308 -8.44 -1.83 7.74
N PHE A 309 -9.52 -1.05 7.71
CA PHE A 309 -10.89 -1.57 7.61
C PHE A 309 -11.16 -2.28 6.27
N ALA A 310 -10.71 -1.67 5.19
CA ALA A 310 -10.74 -2.25 3.85
C ALA A 310 -10.00 -3.59 3.79
N GLY A 311 -8.74 -3.62 4.25
CA GLY A 311 -7.91 -4.81 4.24
C GLY A 311 -8.49 -5.93 5.10
N LEU A 312 -9.01 -5.60 6.29
CA LEU A 312 -9.70 -6.56 7.16
C LEU A 312 -10.97 -7.13 6.51
N SER A 313 -11.75 -6.28 5.84
CA SER A 313 -12.97 -6.69 5.14
C SER A 313 -12.66 -7.63 3.97
N VAL A 314 -11.63 -7.30 3.19
CA VAL A 314 -11.15 -8.16 2.10
C VAL A 314 -10.60 -9.48 2.60
N LEU A 315 -9.83 -9.45 3.68
CA LEU A 315 -9.29 -10.67 4.26
C LEU A 315 -10.39 -11.60 4.78
N ALA A 316 -11.38 -11.04 5.48
CA ALA A 316 -12.55 -11.78 5.92
C ALA A 316 -13.33 -12.34 4.73
N ALA A 317 -13.57 -11.54 3.69
CA ALA A 317 -14.22 -11.97 2.46
C ALA A 317 -13.43 -13.11 1.80
N ALA A 318 -12.13 -12.96 1.58
CA ALA A 318 -11.25 -13.95 0.96
C ALA A 318 -11.25 -15.29 1.70
N VAL A 319 -11.22 -15.26 3.05
CA VAL A 319 -11.29 -16.48 3.86
C VAL A 319 -12.66 -17.14 3.72
N VAL A 320 -13.74 -16.37 3.81
CA VAL A 320 -15.12 -16.90 3.70
C VAL A 320 -15.37 -17.46 2.30
N THR A 321 -15.04 -16.71 1.24
CA THR A 321 -15.22 -17.15 -0.15
C THR A 321 -14.37 -18.38 -0.43
N THR A 322 -13.12 -18.45 0.02
CA THR A 322 -12.27 -19.63 -0.17
C THR A 322 -12.84 -20.85 0.55
N LEU A 323 -13.22 -20.73 1.82
CA LEU A 323 -13.73 -21.84 2.62
C LEU A 323 -15.11 -22.33 2.18
N LEU A 324 -15.89 -21.51 1.47
CA LEU A 324 -17.19 -21.88 0.93
C LEU A 324 -17.10 -22.39 -0.51
N LEU A 325 -16.45 -21.62 -1.38
CA LEU A 325 -16.49 -21.79 -2.83
C LEU A 325 -15.54 -22.90 -3.30
N VAL A 326 -14.36 -23.05 -2.68
CA VAL A 326 -13.40 -24.10 -3.08
C VAL A 326 -13.95 -25.50 -2.80
N PRO A 327 -14.50 -25.83 -1.61
CA PRO A 327 -15.14 -27.12 -1.37
C PRO A 327 -16.27 -27.44 -2.36
N ALA A 328 -17.13 -26.46 -2.67
CA ALA A 328 -18.23 -26.63 -3.62
C ALA A 328 -17.71 -26.85 -5.05
N ALA A 329 -16.74 -26.04 -5.49
CA ALA A 329 -16.11 -26.18 -6.80
C ALA A 329 -15.42 -27.54 -6.95
N LEU A 330 -14.68 -27.99 -5.94
CA LEU A 330 -14.02 -29.30 -5.93
C LEU A 330 -15.01 -30.44 -5.97
N ALA A 331 -16.13 -30.38 -5.24
CA ALA A 331 -17.16 -31.41 -5.27
C ALA A 331 -17.76 -31.62 -6.68
N VAL A 332 -17.95 -30.54 -7.44
CA VAL A 332 -18.48 -30.59 -8.81
C VAL A 332 -17.42 -30.98 -9.83
N THR A 333 -16.20 -30.46 -9.69
CA THR A 333 -15.13 -30.60 -10.69
C THR A 333 -14.20 -31.79 -10.44
N ALA A 334 -14.28 -32.46 -9.28
CA ALA A 334 -13.42 -33.60 -8.93
C ALA A 334 -13.35 -34.70 -10.01
N PRO A 335 -14.45 -35.11 -10.68
CA PRO A 335 -14.37 -36.11 -11.76
C PRO A 335 -13.59 -35.63 -12.98
N HIS A 336 -13.49 -34.31 -13.16
CA HIS A 336 -12.91 -33.65 -14.33
C HIS A 336 -11.55 -33.02 -14.05
N LEU A 337 -11.03 -33.11 -12.81
CA LEU A 337 -9.85 -32.37 -12.37
C LEU A 337 -8.58 -32.70 -13.18
N HIS A 338 -8.52 -33.91 -13.75
CA HIS A 338 -7.43 -34.39 -14.61
C HIS A 338 -7.72 -34.23 -16.12
N ARG A 339 -8.93 -33.80 -16.50
CA ARG A 339 -9.31 -33.55 -17.89
C ARG A 339 -8.60 -32.25 -18.34
N PHE A 340 -8.00 -32.26 -19.52
CA PHE A 340 -7.12 -31.18 -20.02
C PHE A 340 -5.81 -30.98 -19.23
N ASP A 341 -5.17 -32.07 -18.77
CA ASP A 341 -3.79 -32.01 -18.25
C ASP A 341 -2.79 -31.71 -19.40
N LEU A 342 -2.38 -30.45 -19.52
CA LEU A 342 -1.43 -29.96 -20.53
C LEU A 342 -0.03 -30.54 -20.34
N ARG A 343 0.29 -31.17 -19.20
CA ARG A 343 1.59 -31.84 -19.00
C ARG A 343 1.70 -33.11 -19.83
N VAL A 344 0.59 -33.75 -20.16
CA VAL A 344 0.57 -34.98 -20.96
C VAL A 344 1.07 -34.72 -22.39
N PRO A 345 0.52 -33.75 -23.16
CA PRO A 345 1.05 -33.43 -24.48
C PRO A 345 2.45 -32.79 -24.42
N LEU A 346 2.73 -31.91 -23.44
CA LEU A 346 4.04 -31.25 -23.33
C LEU A 346 5.17 -32.25 -23.00
N ARG A 347 4.91 -33.27 -22.18
CA ARG A 347 5.87 -34.35 -21.90
C ARG A 347 6.03 -35.32 -23.05
N ARG A 348 4.94 -35.62 -23.78
CA ARG A 348 5.00 -36.42 -25.01
C ARG A 348 5.86 -35.72 -26.07
N TRP A 349 5.71 -34.41 -26.22
CA TRP A 349 6.54 -33.59 -27.10
C TRP A 349 8.01 -33.54 -26.63
N ALA A 350 8.25 -33.38 -25.33
CA ALA A 350 9.60 -33.39 -24.75
C ALA A 350 10.22 -34.80 -24.57
N ARG A 351 9.62 -35.87 -25.14
CA ARG A 351 10.04 -37.28 -25.02
C ARG A 351 10.35 -37.74 -23.59
N ARG A 352 9.62 -37.25 -22.59
CA ARG A 352 9.79 -37.67 -21.18
C ARG A 352 8.85 -38.83 -20.85
N PRO A 353 9.31 -39.86 -20.11
CA PRO A 353 8.47 -41.01 -19.76
C PRO A 353 7.23 -40.60 -18.96
N ALA A 354 6.18 -41.41 -19.09
CA ALA A 354 4.94 -41.23 -18.35
C ALA A 354 5.23 -41.23 -16.83
N PRO A 355 4.53 -40.40 -16.03
CA PRO A 355 4.70 -40.45 -14.59
C PRO A 355 4.34 -41.85 -14.12
N SER A 356 5.27 -42.53 -13.44
CA SER A 356 4.94 -43.69 -12.62
C SER A 356 3.87 -43.25 -11.62
N GLY A 357 2.77 -44.01 -11.50
CA GLY A 357 1.67 -43.73 -10.57
C GLY A 357 2.05 -43.73 -9.08
N VAL A 358 3.34 -43.87 -8.77
CA VAL A 358 3.91 -43.78 -7.43
C VAL A 358 4.28 -42.32 -7.15
N PRO A 359 3.78 -41.70 -6.05
CA PRO A 359 4.19 -40.36 -5.65
C PRO A 359 5.73 -40.32 -5.51
N ALA A 360 6.38 -39.34 -6.13
CA ALA A 360 7.82 -39.15 -5.96
C ALA A 360 8.15 -39.04 -4.47
N GLN A 361 9.13 -39.82 -3.98
CA GLN A 361 9.52 -39.75 -2.58
C GLN A 361 10.05 -38.34 -2.27
N PRO A 362 9.74 -37.75 -1.10
CA PRO A 362 10.22 -36.42 -0.75
C PRO A 362 11.75 -36.28 -0.86
N ALA A 363 12.48 -37.37 -0.63
CA ALA A 363 13.94 -37.46 -0.72
C ALA A 363 14.50 -37.22 -2.15
N ASP A 364 13.72 -37.50 -3.19
CA ASP A 364 14.13 -37.36 -4.59
C ASP A 364 13.95 -35.94 -5.13
N THR A 365 13.34 -35.05 -4.34
CA THR A 365 13.07 -33.68 -4.77
C THR A 365 14.34 -32.83 -4.80
N ARG A 366 14.39 -31.88 -5.75
CA ARG A 366 15.50 -30.90 -5.83
C ARG A 366 15.60 -30.06 -4.54
N TRP A 367 14.45 -29.71 -3.96
CA TRP A 367 14.37 -28.97 -2.70
C TRP A 367 14.98 -29.73 -1.52
N TYR A 368 14.77 -31.04 -1.42
CA TYR A 368 15.43 -31.86 -0.39
C TYR A 368 16.96 -31.75 -0.48
N ARG A 369 17.52 -31.78 -1.69
CA ARG A 369 18.98 -31.61 -1.90
C ARG A 369 19.48 -30.21 -1.54
N VAL A 370 18.75 -29.17 -1.94
CA VAL A 370 19.10 -27.78 -1.59
C VAL A 370 19.10 -27.59 -0.08
N VAL A 371 18.04 -28.02 0.61
CA VAL A 371 17.91 -27.89 2.07
C VAL A 371 18.99 -28.69 2.80
N ARG A 372 19.30 -29.91 2.33
CA ARG A 372 20.43 -30.70 2.87
C ARG A 372 21.77 -30.01 2.65
N ALA A 373 21.99 -29.36 1.50
CA ALA A 373 23.22 -28.62 1.23
C ALA A 373 23.36 -27.41 2.18
N VAL A 374 22.29 -26.64 2.36
CA VAL A 374 22.24 -25.53 3.33
C VAL A 374 22.54 -26.01 4.75
N MET A 375 21.90 -27.11 5.18
CA MET A 375 22.09 -27.67 6.52
C MET A 375 23.46 -28.34 6.74
N ARG A 376 24.25 -28.61 5.69
CA ARG A 376 25.64 -29.08 5.82
C ARG A 376 26.58 -27.95 6.25
N ARG A 377 26.30 -26.70 5.86
CA ARG A 377 27.09 -25.51 6.25
C ARG A 377 26.13 -24.41 6.74
N PRO A 378 25.43 -24.64 7.87
CA PRO A 378 24.34 -23.76 8.29
C PRO A 378 24.85 -22.37 8.69
N VAL A 379 26.00 -22.27 9.37
CA VAL A 379 26.58 -20.97 9.77
C VAL A 379 26.95 -20.13 8.54
N LEU A 380 27.68 -20.72 7.57
CA LEU A 380 28.09 -20.02 6.35
C LEU A 380 26.87 -19.52 5.56
N SER A 381 25.86 -20.38 5.43
CA SER A 381 24.63 -20.05 4.68
C SER A 381 23.85 -18.94 5.37
N ALA A 382 23.71 -19.01 6.71
CA ALA A 382 23.03 -17.98 7.49
C ALA A 382 23.77 -16.64 7.41
N VAL A 383 25.08 -16.61 7.67
CA VAL A 383 25.89 -15.39 7.62
C VAL A 383 25.89 -14.76 6.23
N ALA A 384 26.02 -15.57 5.17
CA ALA A 384 25.99 -15.05 3.80
C ALA A 384 24.66 -14.36 3.45
N VAL A 385 23.53 -14.98 3.80
CA VAL A 385 22.21 -14.41 3.54
C VAL A 385 21.94 -13.19 4.44
N VAL A 386 22.30 -13.25 5.72
CA VAL A 386 22.15 -12.09 6.62
C VAL A 386 23.01 -10.92 6.14
N ALA A 387 24.27 -11.16 5.76
CA ALA A 387 25.13 -10.11 5.21
C ALA A 387 24.56 -9.51 3.92
N LEU A 388 24.01 -10.34 3.02
CA LEU A 388 23.34 -9.86 1.81
C LEU A 388 22.11 -9.01 2.14
N LEU A 389 21.23 -9.47 3.04
CA LEU A 389 20.02 -8.73 3.41
C LEU A 389 20.35 -7.41 4.11
N LEU A 390 21.34 -7.40 5.01
CA LEU A 390 21.81 -6.17 5.66
C LEU A 390 22.46 -5.22 4.65
N LEU A 391 23.25 -5.73 3.69
CA LEU A 391 23.83 -4.93 2.62
C LEU A 391 22.73 -4.25 1.78
N LEU A 392 21.74 -5.04 1.34
CA LEU A 392 20.58 -4.53 0.61
C LEU A 392 19.72 -3.58 1.44
N GLY A 393 19.72 -3.74 2.77
CA GLY A 393 19.02 -2.87 3.70
C GLY A 393 19.76 -1.59 4.08
N THR A 394 21.04 -1.44 3.72
CA THR A 394 21.82 -0.23 4.06
C THR A 394 21.19 1.09 3.60
N PRO A 395 20.55 1.20 2.40
CA PRO A 395 19.91 2.44 2.00
C PRO A 395 18.71 2.80 2.88
N ALA A 396 18.11 1.86 3.62
CA ALA A 396 17.02 2.18 4.54
C ALA A 396 17.45 3.15 5.66
N LEU A 397 18.76 3.24 5.95
CA LEU A 397 19.31 4.18 6.93
C LEU A 397 19.32 5.63 6.44
N SER A 398 19.27 5.88 5.13
CA SER A 398 19.18 7.22 4.53
C SER A 398 17.74 7.63 4.22
N MET A 399 16.74 6.91 4.74
CA MET A 399 15.33 7.18 4.49
C MET A 399 14.92 8.58 4.96
N ARG A 400 14.30 9.34 4.05
CA ARG A 400 13.75 10.68 4.29
C ARG A 400 12.26 10.65 4.07
N PHE A 401 11.52 11.39 4.88
CA PHE A 401 10.06 11.48 4.78
C PHE A 401 9.63 12.84 4.26
N GLY A 402 8.65 12.84 3.36
CA GLY A 402 8.06 14.05 2.80
C GLY A 402 6.60 13.85 2.43
N SER A 403 5.94 14.96 2.11
CA SER A 403 4.52 14.97 1.74
C SER A 403 4.29 14.58 0.29
N ALA A 404 3.09 14.06 0.01
CA ALA A 404 2.64 13.82 -1.36
C ALA A 404 2.47 15.15 -2.11
N ASP A 405 3.01 15.25 -3.33
CA ASP A 405 2.79 16.39 -4.23
C ASP A 405 2.44 15.92 -5.66
N ASP A 406 2.38 16.86 -6.60
CA ASP A 406 2.07 16.61 -8.02
C ASP A 406 3.09 15.68 -8.71
N ARG A 407 4.31 15.51 -8.16
CA ARG A 407 5.34 14.63 -8.74
C ARG A 407 4.97 13.15 -8.72
N VAL A 408 3.94 12.80 -7.94
CA VAL A 408 3.40 11.44 -7.84
C VAL A 408 2.72 10.99 -9.14
N LEU A 409 2.29 11.94 -9.98
CA LEU A 409 1.61 11.67 -11.25
C LEU A 409 2.57 11.82 -12.43
N HIS A 410 2.51 10.91 -13.41
CA HIS A 410 3.29 11.04 -14.65
C HIS A 410 2.44 11.34 -15.88
N GLY A 411 2.79 12.44 -16.56
CA GLY A 411 2.12 12.91 -17.78
C GLY A 411 0.75 13.55 -17.53
N ALA A 412 0.55 14.16 -16.37
CA ALA A 412 -0.66 14.89 -16.00
C ALA A 412 -0.40 16.40 -15.98
N SER A 413 -1.40 17.22 -16.31
CA SER A 413 -1.25 18.68 -16.34
C SER A 413 -0.87 19.27 -14.97
N SER A 414 -1.33 18.65 -13.88
CA SER A 414 -0.96 19.08 -12.53
C SER A 414 0.53 18.95 -12.25
N HIS A 415 1.19 17.93 -12.80
CA HIS A 415 2.64 17.76 -12.74
C HIS A 415 3.36 18.86 -13.53
N GLU A 416 2.89 19.16 -14.74
CA GLU A 416 3.50 20.20 -15.58
C GLU A 416 3.38 21.59 -14.95
N VAL A 417 2.23 21.90 -14.35
CA VAL A 417 2.03 23.15 -13.61
C VAL A 417 2.92 23.18 -12.36
N GLY A 418 3.03 22.07 -11.63
CA GLY A 418 3.92 21.96 -10.47
C GLY A 418 5.39 22.15 -10.82
N ASP A 419 5.84 21.61 -11.95
CA ASP A 419 7.20 21.81 -12.47
C ASP A 419 7.45 23.27 -12.86
N ALA A 420 6.50 23.91 -13.55
CA ALA A 420 6.59 25.33 -13.88
C ALA A 420 6.68 26.19 -12.61
N LEU A 421 5.84 25.94 -11.61
CA LEU A 421 5.87 26.65 -10.31
C LEU A 421 7.20 26.48 -9.56
N ARG A 422 7.89 25.33 -9.74
CA ARG A 422 9.20 25.07 -9.12
C ARG A 422 10.38 25.65 -9.91
N GLY A 423 10.27 25.74 -11.23
CA GLY A 423 11.38 26.09 -12.13
C GLY A 423 11.36 27.49 -12.72
N ASP A 424 10.17 28.02 -13.00
CA ASP A 424 9.99 29.20 -13.87
C ASP A 424 9.56 30.47 -13.10
N PHE A 425 9.17 30.33 -11.84
CA PHE A 425 8.70 31.43 -10.98
C PHE A 425 9.72 31.76 -9.87
N HIS A 426 9.83 33.05 -9.53
CA HIS A 426 10.78 33.54 -8.52
C HIS A 426 10.37 33.19 -7.08
N GLU A 427 9.07 33.06 -6.82
CA GLU A 427 8.57 32.61 -5.52
C GLU A 427 7.76 31.33 -5.71
N ASN A 428 8.16 30.26 -5.00
CA ASN A 428 7.34 29.07 -4.93
C ASN A 428 6.20 29.30 -3.96
N ALA A 429 5.08 29.80 -4.49
CA ALA A 429 3.83 30.00 -3.76
C ALA A 429 3.43 28.77 -2.92
N MET A 430 3.70 27.56 -3.38
CA MET A 430 3.33 26.31 -2.70
C MET A 430 4.28 25.93 -1.54
N ALA A 431 5.47 26.52 -1.47
CA ALA A 431 6.44 26.27 -0.41
C ALA A 431 6.31 27.21 0.81
N ALA A 432 5.46 28.24 0.71
CA ALA A 432 5.31 29.25 1.74
C ALA A 432 4.82 28.65 3.07
N VAL A 433 5.37 29.16 4.18
CA VAL A 433 4.87 28.88 5.53
C VAL A 433 3.76 29.88 5.83
N THR A 434 2.62 29.39 6.31
CA THR A 434 1.51 30.26 6.70
C THR A 434 1.48 30.41 8.21
N VAL A 435 1.43 31.64 8.70
CA VAL A 435 1.30 31.96 10.12
C VAL A 435 -0.08 32.55 10.34
N ALA A 436 -0.96 31.86 11.06
CA ALA A 436 -2.26 32.38 11.45
C ALA A 436 -2.21 32.93 12.88
N LEU A 437 -2.87 34.05 13.10
CA LEU A 437 -3.07 34.68 14.41
C LEU A 437 -4.59 34.78 14.68
N PRO A 438 -5.26 33.68 15.09
CA PRO A 438 -6.69 33.70 15.39
C PRO A 438 -7.00 34.68 16.53
N GLY A 439 -8.10 35.43 16.39
CA GLY A 439 -8.52 36.46 17.34
C GLY A 439 -7.71 37.75 17.31
N TYR A 440 -6.68 37.86 16.46
CA TYR A 440 -5.86 39.05 16.29
C TYR A 440 -6.21 39.79 15.00
N GLY A 441 -7.36 40.48 14.97
CA GLY A 441 -7.86 41.19 13.79
C GLY A 441 -7.35 42.64 13.62
N LEU A 442 -6.35 43.05 14.41
CA LEU A 442 -5.90 44.45 14.49
C LEU A 442 -4.55 44.64 13.77
N VAL A 443 -4.57 45.46 12.71
CA VAL A 443 -3.34 45.97 12.09
C VAL A 443 -2.67 46.95 13.07
N SER A 444 -1.51 46.58 13.57
CA SER A 444 -0.81 47.26 14.68
C SER A 444 0.69 47.34 14.41
N PRO A 445 1.42 48.26 15.09
CA PRO A 445 2.88 48.31 15.03
C PRO A 445 3.56 47.00 15.46
N GLU A 446 2.92 46.22 16.35
CA GLU A 446 3.42 44.91 16.77
C GLU A 446 3.37 43.88 15.64
N LEU A 447 2.30 43.88 14.83
CA LEU A 447 2.18 43.02 13.64
C LEU A 447 3.22 43.39 12.57
N GLU A 448 3.46 44.69 12.37
CA GLU A 448 4.52 45.18 11.49
C GLU A 448 5.91 44.76 11.98
N HIS A 449 6.20 44.90 13.27
CA HIS A 449 7.47 44.47 13.85
C HIS A 449 7.67 42.95 13.72
N TYR A 450 6.61 42.17 13.94
CA TYR A 450 6.63 40.72 13.76
C TYR A 450 6.90 40.33 12.31
N ALA A 451 6.18 40.92 11.34
CA ALA A 451 6.41 40.68 9.91
C ALA A 451 7.83 41.05 9.47
N ALA A 452 8.36 42.19 9.95
CA ALA A 452 9.73 42.60 9.69
C ALA A 452 10.74 41.61 10.28
N ASN A 453 10.53 41.12 11.51
CA ASN A 453 11.43 40.15 12.14
C ASN A 453 11.40 38.79 11.43
N LEU A 454 10.23 38.32 11.01
CA LEU A 454 10.10 37.12 10.18
C LEU A 454 10.89 37.25 8.87
N SER A 455 10.83 38.41 8.21
CA SER A 455 11.57 38.65 6.96
C SER A 455 13.09 38.75 7.11
N ARG A 456 13.61 38.77 8.35
CA ARG A 456 15.06 38.71 8.64
C ARG A 456 15.54 37.28 8.91
N VAL A 457 14.64 36.32 9.02
CA VAL A 457 15.01 34.91 9.25
C VAL A 457 15.73 34.39 8.01
N GLU A 458 16.90 33.78 8.21
CA GLU A 458 17.68 33.19 7.13
C GLU A 458 16.84 32.14 6.36
N GLY A 459 16.73 32.31 5.04
CA GLY A 459 15.93 31.45 4.16
C GLY A 459 14.51 31.95 3.88
N VAL A 460 14.07 33.06 4.50
CA VAL A 460 12.84 33.77 4.14
C VAL A 460 13.12 34.77 3.02
N THR A 461 12.35 34.70 1.93
CA THR A 461 12.46 35.62 0.79
C THR A 461 11.60 36.86 0.99
N SER A 462 10.38 36.68 1.48
CA SER A 462 9.41 37.74 1.68
C SER A 462 8.39 37.36 2.75
N VAL A 463 7.74 38.35 3.36
CA VAL A 463 6.62 38.16 4.28
C VAL A 463 5.48 39.04 3.83
N LEU A 464 4.37 38.43 3.42
CA LEU A 464 3.12 39.12 3.12
C LEU A 464 2.29 39.17 4.40
N SER A 465 1.89 40.37 4.81
CA SER A 465 1.04 40.62 5.98
C SER A 465 0.01 41.71 5.72
N ALA A 466 -1.03 41.78 6.54
CA ALA A 466 -1.99 42.88 6.56
C ALA A 466 -1.36 44.26 6.89
N SER A 467 -0.11 44.30 7.35
CA SER A 467 0.67 45.55 7.53
C SER A 467 1.51 45.94 6.31
N GLY A 468 1.71 45.04 5.34
CA GLY A 468 2.54 45.26 4.15
C GLY A 468 3.31 44.02 3.71
N VAL A 469 4.09 44.16 2.64
CA VAL A 469 5.05 43.14 2.21
C VAL A 469 6.44 43.53 2.71
N PHE A 470 7.12 42.60 3.37
CA PHE A 470 8.43 42.81 3.99
C PHE A 470 9.48 41.90 3.38
N ALA A 471 10.68 42.44 3.16
CA ALA A 471 11.87 41.70 2.77
C ALA A 471 13.10 42.27 3.51
N GLU A 472 13.94 41.40 4.04
CA GLU A 472 15.15 41.76 4.81
C GLU A 472 14.89 42.77 5.96
N GLY A 473 13.69 42.71 6.56
CA GLY A 473 13.27 43.61 7.64
C GLY A 473 12.81 45.00 7.19
N THR A 474 12.62 45.23 5.89
CA THR A 474 12.13 46.48 5.33
C THR A 474 10.80 46.26 4.60
N ARG A 475 9.93 47.26 4.62
CA ARG A 475 8.66 47.23 3.88
C ARG A 475 8.92 47.56 2.41
N VAL A 476 8.66 46.61 1.53
CA VAL A 476 8.94 46.72 0.08
C VAL A 476 7.69 46.99 -0.76
N ALA A 477 6.50 46.67 -0.26
CA ALA A 477 5.25 46.96 -0.95
C ALA A 477 4.08 47.29 0.01
N ALA A 478 3.00 47.78 -0.58
CA ALA A 478 1.76 48.14 0.11
C ALA A 478 1.03 46.92 0.69
N VAL A 479 0.00 47.18 1.51
CA VAL A 479 -0.83 46.15 2.16
C VAL A 479 -1.58 45.35 1.10
N PRO A 480 -1.43 44.01 1.04
CA PRO A 480 -2.34 43.20 0.25
C PRO A 480 -3.69 43.09 0.98
N ASP A 481 -4.78 43.34 0.25
CA ASP A 481 -6.13 43.30 0.79
C ASP A 481 -6.52 41.89 1.26
N GLY A 482 -7.44 41.81 2.23
CA GLY A 482 -8.05 40.54 2.64
C GLY A 482 -7.20 39.64 3.54
N MET A 483 -6.13 40.16 4.17
CA MET A 483 -5.30 39.41 5.13
C MET A 483 -5.68 39.58 6.61
N SER A 484 -6.70 40.40 6.90
CA SER A 484 -7.19 40.62 8.26
C SER A 484 -8.72 40.72 8.26
N THR A 485 -9.35 40.02 9.19
CA THR A 485 -10.78 40.09 9.51
C THR A 485 -10.95 40.28 11.02
N PRO A 486 -12.16 40.56 11.53
CA PRO A 486 -12.40 40.54 12.98
C PRO A 486 -12.08 39.19 13.64
N ALA A 487 -12.09 38.09 12.87
CA ALA A 487 -11.78 36.75 13.35
C ALA A 487 -10.27 36.49 13.52
N GLY A 488 -9.40 37.27 12.86
CA GLY A 488 -7.94 37.18 13.01
C GLY A 488 -7.17 37.74 11.82
N THR A 489 -5.89 37.41 11.74
CA THR A 489 -5.03 37.75 10.59
C THR A 489 -4.15 36.57 10.22
N TYR A 490 -3.67 36.53 8.98
CA TYR A 490 -2.65 35.58 8.57
C TYR A 490 -1.48 36.30 7.88
N LEU A 491 -0.31 35.69 7.96
CA LEU A 491 0.89 36.08 7.25
C LEU A 491 1.37 34.92 6.39
N ARG A 492 1.91 35.23 5.22
CA ARG A 492 2.52 34.24 4.33
C ARG A 492 4.01 34.52 4.23
N VAL A 493 4.81 33.55 4.65
CA VAL A 493 6.26 33.63 4.67
C VAL A 493 6.80 32.88 3.45
N GLY A 494 7.28 33.63 2.46
CA GLY A 494 7.87 33.11 1.24
C GLY A 494 9.23 32.46 1.49
N THR A 495 9.50 31.37 0.78
CA THR A 495 10.79 30.68 0.79
C THR A 495 11.01 29.87 -0.47
N GLU A 496 12.27 29.64 -0.82
CA GLU A 496 12.71 28.71 -1.86
C GLU A 496 12.99 27.30 -1.31
N ALA A 497 13.05 27.14 0.02
CA ALA A 497 13.36 25.85 0.63
C ALA A 497 12.22 24.84 0.37
N ASP A 498 12.57 23.64 -0.07
CA ASP A 498 11.60 22.55 -0.24
C ASP A 498 10.96 22.22 1.14
N PRO A 499 9.62 22.26 1.28
CA PRO A 499 8.91 21.99 2.53
C PRO A 499 9.16 20.61 3.16
N SER A 500 9.56 19.63 2.34
CA SER A 500 9.87 18.26 2.77
C SER A 500 11.36 18.04 3.02
N SER A 501 12.19 19.06 2.82
CA SER A 501 13.64 18.98 3.05
C SER A 501 14.03 19.30 4.49
N PRO A 502 15.21 18.84 4.96
CA PRO A 502 15.76 19.27 6.24
C PRO A 502 15.85 20.80 6.37
N ALA A 503 16.22 21.50 5.29
CA ALA A 503 16.32 22.96 5.28
C ALA A 503 14.95 23.65 5.50
N GLY A 504 13.88 23.10 4.91
CA GLY A 504 12.51 23.59 5.12
C GLY A 504 12.03 23.38 6.55
N ASN A 505 12.37 22.23 7.17
CA ASN A 505 12.04 21.97 8.57
C ASN A 505 12.82 22.88 9.53
N ASP A 506 14.12 23.06 9.29
CA ASP A 506 14.95 23.98 10.08
C ASP A 506 14.46 25.42 9.96
N LEU A 507 14.01 25.84 8.76
CA LEU A 507 13.38 27.13 8.54
C LEU A 507 12.08 27.29 9.33
N LEU A 508 11.21 26.28 9.32
CA LEU A 508 9.97 26.28 10.12
C LEU A 508 10.27 26.44 11.61
N HIS A 509 11.30 25.76 12.13
CA HIS A 509 11.75 25.93 13.51
C HIS A 509 12.22 27.36 13.79
N ARG A 510 13.05 27.96 12.92
CA ARG A 510 13.48 29.35 13.06
C ARG A 510 12.32 30.35 13.01
N ILE A 511 11.31 30.09 12.17
CA ILE A 511 10.07 30.90 12.09
C ILE A 511 9.27 30.81 13.40
N ARG A 512 9.19 29.61 14.02
CA ARG A 512 8.54 29.39 15.32
C ARG A 512 9.27 30.06 16.49
N ASP A 513 10.57 30.28 16.38
CA ASP A 513 11.37 30.96 17.41
C ASP A 513 11.18 32.49 17.42
N VAL A 514 10.60 33.07 16.37
CA VAL A 514 10.28 34.50 16.33
C VAL A 514 9.03 34.76 17.20
N PRO A 515 9.11 35.60 18.23
CA PRO A 515 8.01 35.81 19.16
C PRO A 515 6.82 36.50 18.48
N PRO A 516 5.63 35.88 18.44
CA PRO A 516 4.44 36.48 17.85
C PRO A 516 3.75 37.47 18.81
N PRO A 517 2.95 38.43 18.28
CA PRO A 517 2.20 39.39 19.10
C PRO A 517 1.00 38.76 19.83
N SER A 518 0.53 37.59 19.36
CA SER A 518 -0.51 36.78 19.99
C SER A 518 -0.21 35.28 19.77
N PRO A 519 -0.96 34.34 20.38
CA PRO A 519 -0.80 32.92 20.10
C PRO A 519 -0.91 32.62 18.60
N ALA A 520 0.23 32.29 17.97
CA ALA A 520 0.32 31.96 16.56
C ALA A 520 0.14 30.46 16.32
N LEU A 521 -0.46 30.14 15.18
CA LEU A 521 -0.52 28.78 14.63
C LEU A 521 0.25 28.75 13.31
N TYR A 522 0.98 27.67 13.08
CA TYR A 522 1.82 27.50 11.89
C TYR A 522 1.25 26.42 10.96
N GLY A 523 1.11 26.77 9.68
CA GLY A 523 0.56 25.91 8.63
C GLY A 523 1.37 26.01 7.33
N GLY A 524 0.78 25.52 6.25
CA GLY A 524 1.47 25.34 4.97
C GLY A 524 2.20 24.00 4.90
N ALA A 525 2.73 23.67 3.71
CA ALA A 525 3.22 22.34 3.39
C ALA A 525 4.32 21.82 4.34
N ALA A 526 5.19 22.71 4.84
CA ALA A 526 6.28 22.33 5.74
C ALA A 526 5.75 21.93 7.13
N ALA A 527 4.80 22.70 7.66
CA ALA A 527 4.15 22.40 8.93
C ALA A 527 3.27 21.15 8.84
N GLU A 528 2.52 20.98 7.74
CA GLU A 528 1.73 19.77 7.48
C GLU A 528 2.62 18.52 7.41
N ASN A 529 3.78 18.60 6.74
CA ASN A 529 4.74 17.51 6.68
C ASN A 529 5.32 17.19 8.07
N ALA A 530 5.77 18.21 8.80
CA ALA A 530 6.34 18.05 10.14
C ALA A 530 5.34 17.42 11.13
N ASP A 531 4.10 17.92 11.15
CA ASP A 531 3.03 17.41 12.00
C ASP A 531 2.66 15.96 11.62
N SER A 532 2.59 15.64 10.32
CA SER A 532 2.29 14.29 9.84
C SER A 532 3.39 13.30 10.20
N VAL A 533 4.66 13.65 9.98
CA VAL A 533 5.81 12.82 10.36
C VAL A 533 5.84 12.63 11.88
N HIS A 534 5.58 13.67 12.67
CA HIS A 534 5.51 13.56 14.13
C HIS A 534 4.37 12.64 14.60
N ALA A 535 3.18 12.76 14.00
CA ALA A 535 2.03 11.93 14.32
C ALA A 535 2.25 10.44 14.00
N LEU A 536 3.00 10.14 12.94
CA LEU A 536 3.37 8.76 12.59
C LEU A 536 4.47 8.22 13.51
N THR A 537 5.57 8.97 13.66
CA THR A 537 6.74 8.53 14.43
C THR A 537 6.45 8.35 15.92
N SER A 538 5.60 9.21 16.51
CA SER A 538 5.17 9.08 17.91
C SER A 538 4.37 7.79 18.19
N ARG A 539 3.67 7.25 17.18
CA ARG A 539 2.85 6.03 17.29
C ARG A 539 3.60 4.77 16.84
N LEU A 540 4.72 4.92 16.15
CA LEU A 540 5.50 3.81 15.60
C LEU A 540 5.93 2.78 16.66
N PRO A 541 6.44 3.16 17.86
CA PRO A 541 6.83 2.18 18.88
C PRO A 541 5.64 1.33 19.37
N LEU A 542 4.47 1.96 19.52
CA LEU A 542 3.24 1.28 19.93
C LEU A 542 2.78 0.30 18.85
N ALA A 543 2.78 0.70 17.58
CA ALA A 543 2.41 -0.16 16.46
C ALA A 543 3.35 -1.37 16.34
N LEU A 544 4.67 -1.16 16.40
CA LEU A 544 5.67 -2.23 16.38
C LEU A 544 5.52 -3.18 17.57
N GLY A 545 5.28 -2.64 18.77
CA GLY A 545 5.02 -3.43 19.97
C GLY A 545 3.77 -4.30 19.83
N LEU A 546 2.67 -3.74 19.30
CA LEU A 546 1.43 -4.48 19.08
C LEU A 546 1.58 -5.57 18.02
N ILE A 547 2.25 -5.31 16.90
CA ILE A 547 2.55 -6.33 15.88
C ILE A 547 3.39 -7.44 16.51
N ALA A 548 4.48 -7.10 17.19
CA ALA A 548 5.37 -8.08 17.80
C ALA A 548 4.62 -8.95 18.82
N VAL A 549 3.88 -8.34 19.76
CA VAL A 549 3.15 -9.07 20.81
C VAL A 549 2.05 -9.94 20.21
N SER A 550 1.20 -9.39 19.34
CA SER A 550 0.10 -10.16 18.72
C SER A 550 0.64 -11.34 17.92
N THR A 551 1.71 -11.13 17.15
CA THR A 551 2.36 -12.17 16.35
C THR A 551 2.99 -13.25 17.22
N LEU A 552 3.71 -12.84 18.27
CA LEU A 552 4.30 -13.76 19.25
C LEU A 552 3.22 -14.63 19.88
N LEU A 553 2.12 -14.05 20.37
CA LEU A 553 1.02 -14.77 21.01
C LEU A 553 0.39 -15.80 20.07
N VAL A 554 0.16 -15.40 18.82
CA VAL A 554 -0.45 -16.25 17.80
C VAL A 554 0.47 -17.42 17.47
N LEU A 555 1.74 -17.17 17.13
CA LEU A 555 2.70 -18.24 16.83
C LEU A 555 2.99 -19.14 18.02
N LEU A 556 3.02 -18.58 19.23
CA LEU A 556 3.20 -19.32 20.48
C LEU A 556 2.02 -20.28 20.72
N ALA A 557 0.78 -19.82 20.51
CA ALA A 557 -0.41 -20.67 20.59
C ALA A 557 -0.41 -21.80 19.55
N PHE A 558 0.16 -21.55 18.36
CA PHE A 558 0.22 -22.53 17.28
C PHE A 558 1.34 -23.56 17.41
N THR A 559 2.53 -23.10 17.79
CA THR A 559 3.73 -23.95 17.81
C THR A 559 3.97 -24.60 19.17
N GLY A 560 3.49 -23.99 20.25
CA GLY A 560 3.83 -24.39 21.62
C GLY A 560 5.31 -24.17 21.98
N SER A 561 6.05 -23.40 21.16
CA SER A 561 7.47 -23.07 21.32
C SER A 561 7.65 -21.57 21.51
N VAL A 562 8.65 -21.18 22.30
CA VAL A 562 9.01 -19.76 22.51
C VAL A 562 10.03 -19.28 21.47
N TRP A 563 10.95 -20.14 21.06
CA TRP A 563 12.02 -19.77 20.12
C TRP A 563 11.52 -19.64 18.68
N LEU A 564 10.52 -20.44 18.28
CA LEU A 564 9.99 -20.38 16.91
C LEU A 564 9.32 -19.02 16.58
N PRO A 565 8.49 -18.45 17.46
CA PRO A 565 7.96 -17.11 17.28
C PRO A 565 9.02 -16.01 17.22
N VAL A 566 10.03 -16.07 18.09
CA VAL A 566 11.05 -15.03 18.17
C VAL A 566 11.92 -15.00 16.92
N LYS A 567 12.36 -16.16 16.43
CA LYS A 567 13.11 -16.21 15.16
C LYS A 567 12.25 -15.68 14.00
N ALA A 568 10.96 -15.99 13.97
CA ALA A 568 10.07 -15.60 12.88
C ALA A 568 10.03 -14.08 12.76
N LEU A 569 9.84 -13.43 13.90
CA LEU A 569 9.87 -11.98 14.01
C LEU A 569 11.20 -11.37 13.55
N LEU A 570 12.33 -11.96 13.96
CA LEU A 570 13.67 -11.50 13.55
C LEU A 570 13.92 -11.66 12.05
N LEU A 571 13.53 -12.81 11.48
CA LEU A 571 13.70 -13.12 10.07
C LEU A 571 12.85 -12.21 9.19
N ASN A 572 11.63 -11.92 9.61
CA ASN A 572 10.74 -11.01 8.90
C ASN A 572 11.28 -9.59 8.93
N THR A 573 11.77 -9.14 10.10
CA THR A 573 12.42 -7.82 10.23
C THR A 573 13.62 -7.70 9.30
N LEU A 574 14.44 -8.76 9.20
CA LEU A 574 15.59 -8.78 8.31
C LEU A 574 15.18 -8.75 6.83
N SER A 575 14.15 -9.49 6.43
CA SER A 575 13.62 -9.44 5.06
C SER A 575 13.11 -8.05 4.70
N LEU A 576 12.36 -7.42 5.62
CA LEU A 576 11.81 -6.08 5.43
C LEU A 576 12.90 -5.02 5.34
N SER A 577 14.03 -5.18 6.03
CA SER A 577 15.16 -4.25 5.91
C SER A 577 15.65 -4.15 4.46
N ALA A 578 15.77 -5.28 3.77
CA ALA A 578 16.18 -5.31 2.37
C ALA A 578 15.11 -4.69 1.45
N THR A 579 13.83 -4.92 1.73
CA THR A 579 12.73 -4.29 0.97
C THR A 579 12.74 -2.77 1.14
N PHE A 580 12.87 -2.25 2.36
CA PHE A 580 12.95 -0.80 2.59
C PHE A 580 14.20 -0.19 1.96
N GLY A 581 15.34 -0.88 2.02
CA GLY A 581 16.55 -0.45 1.34
C GLY A 581 16.36 -0.37 -0.17
N ALA A 582 15.66 -1.35 -0.77
CA ALA A 582 15.28 -1.29 -2.18
C ALA A 582 14.34 -0.11 -2.48
N MET A 583 13.38 0.22 -1.59
CA MET A 583 12.49 1.37 -1.81
C MET A 583 13.24 2.70 -1.79
N VAL A 584 14.20 2.87 -0.88
CA VAL A 584 15.05 4.06 -0.86
C VAL A 584 15.91 4.11 -2.14
N TRP A 585 16.60 3.03 -2.47
CA TRP A 585 17.49 2.99 -3.63
C TRP A 585 16.75 3.22 -4.97
N ILE A 586 15.54 2.69 -5.10
CA ILE A 586 14.73 2.82 -6.32
C ILE A 586 14.02 4.17 -6.36
N PHE A 587 13.16 4.47 -5.38
CA PHE A 587 12.22 5.61 -5.46
C PHE A 587 12.79 6.89 -4.88
N GLN A 588 13.48 6.82 -3.74
CA GLN A 588 14.06 8.01 -3.12
C GLN A 588 15.28 8.51 -3.90
N GLU A 589 16.19 7.61 -4.26
CA GLU A 589 17.43 7.94 -4.99
C GLU A 589 17.26 7.92 -6.51
N GLY A 590 16.18 7.33 -7.02
CA GLY A 590 15.80 7.43 -8.43
C GLY A 590 16.56 6.53 -9.40
N HIS A 591 17.29 5.50 -8.94
CA HIS A 591 18.16 4.68 -9.81
C HIS A 591 17.43 3.97 -10.96
N LEU A 592 16.14 3.64 -10.80
CA LEU A 592 15.33 2.99 -11.84
C LEU A 592 14.18 3.88 -12.35
N SER A 593 14.26 5.19 -12.10
CA SER A 593 13.23 6.17 -12.48
C SER A 593 12.94 6.15 -13.98
N ALA A 594 13.98 6.07 -14.82
CA ALA A 594 13.85 6.03 -16.28
C ALA A 594 13.19 4.73 -16.80
N ILE A 595 13.31 3.61 -16.07
CA ILE A 595 12.73 2.32 -16.48
C ILE A 595 11.24 2.27 -16.15
N PHE A 596 10.87 2.74 -14.96
CA PHE A 596 9.50 2.72 -14.48
C PHE A 596 8.71 4.00 -14.80
N GLY A 597 9.39 5.01 -15.35
CA GLY A 597 8.78 6.27 -15.79
C GLY A 597 8.23 7.09 -14.64
N PHE A 598 8.96 7.17 -13.51
CA PHE A 598 8.60 8.03 -12.38
C PHE A 598 9.58 9.16 -12.10
N THR A 599 9.11 10.18 -11.36
CA THR A 599 9.88 11.36 -10.98
C THR A 599 10.41 11.16 -9.56
N PRO A 600 11.73 11.11 -9.35
CA PRO A 600 12.31 11.00 -8.01
C PRO A 600 12.00 12.25 -7.18
N THR A 601 11.44 12.05 -5.99
CA THR A 601 11.09 13.14 -5.06
C THR A 601 12.21 13.44 -4.06
N GLY A 602 13.15 12.51 -3.85
CA GLY A 602 14.19 12.62 -2.83
C GLY A 602 13.74 12.24 -1.41
N PHE A 603 12.49 11.82 -1.25
CA PHE A 603 11.89 11.35 0.00
C PHE A 603 10.81 10.29 -0.27
N LEU A 604 10.43 9.54 0.76
CA LEU A 604 9.30 8.62 0.73
C LEU A 604 8.12 9.21 1.50
N VAL A 605 6.90 9.00 1.01
CA VAL A 605 5.71 9.39 1.78
C VAL A 605 5.57 8.44 2.98
N PRO A 606 5.53 8.94 4.22
CA PRO A 606 5.73 8.12 5.42
C PRO A 606 4.62 7.07 5.65
N THR A 607 3.43 7.29 5.07
CA THR A 607 2.32 6.33 5.14
C THR A 607 2.58 5.04 4.35
N MET A 608 3.34 5.12 3.24
CA MET A 608 3.54 3.98 2.33
C MET A 608 4.46 2.90 2.93
N PRO A 609 5.62 3.22 3.53
CA PRO A 609 6.43 2.23 4.26
C PRO A 609 5.67 1.56 5.40
N ILE A 610 4.82 2.28 6.13
CA ILE A 610 4.01 1.72 7.22
C ILE A 610 2.98 0.72 6.67
N LEU A 611 2.27 1.10 5.61
CA LEU A 611 1.30 0.20 4.96
C LEU A 611 2.00 -1.06 4.43
N MET A 612 3.13 -0.89 3.73
CA MET A 612 3.94 -1.98 3.22
C MET A 612 4.46 -2.86 4.35
N PHE A 613 4.92 -2.28 5.46
CA PHE A 613 5.34 -3.02 6.65
C PHE A 613 4.24 -3.97 7.12
N CYS A 614 3.06 -3.44 7.44
CA CYS A 614 1.96 -4.23 7.98
C CYS A 614 1.53 -5.33 7.01
N LEU A 615 1.51 -5.03 5.71
CA LEU A 615 1.04 -5.99 4.71
C LEU A 615 2.08 -7.07 4.40
N ALA A 616 3.32 -6.68 4.11
CA ALA A 616 4.41 -7.60 3.85
C ALA A 616 4.71 -8.48 5.07
N PHE A 617 4.62 -7.91 6.27
CA PHE A 617 4.75 -8.66 7.52
C PHE A 617 3.64 -9.69 7.66
N GLY A 618 2.37 -9.30 7.43
CA GLY A 618 1.23 -10.23 7.48
C GLY A 618 1.38 -11.40 6.52
N VAL A 619 1.71 -11.10 5.25
CA VAL A 619 1.91 -12.10 4.19
C VAL A 619 3.15 -12.96 4.47
N SER A 620 4.27 -12.41 4.93
CA SER A 620 5.44 -13.23 5.28
C SER A 620 5.14 -14.20 6.43
N MET A 621 4.33 -13.78 7.40
CA MET A 621 3.97 -14.63 8.55
C MET A 621 3.12 -15.84 8.17
N ASP A 622 2.22 -15.73 7.19
CA ASP A 622 1.32 -16.82 6.83
C ASP A 622 2.08 -18.08 6.41
N TYR A 623 3.05 -17.95 5.53
CA TYR A 623 3.82 -19.05 5.01
C TYR A 623 4.70 -19.66 6.10
N GLU A 624 5.16 -18.87 7.09
CA GLU A 624 6.01 -19.41 8.16
C GLU A 624 5.21 -20.38 9.01
N VAL A 625 3.96 -20.04 9.32
CA VAL A 625 3.03 -20.97 9.95
C VAL A 625 2.88 -22.24 9.12
N PHE A 626 2.67 -22.13 7.81
CA PHE A 626 2.51 -23.30 6.93
C PHE A 626 3.75 -24.20 6.92
N LEU A 627 4.94 -23.61 6.77
CA LEU A 627 6.20 -24.34 6.73
C LEU A 627 6.48 -25.02 8.09
N LEU A 628 6.33 -24.27 9.19
CA LEU A 628 6.58 -24.79 10.54
C LEU A 628 5.58 -25.86 10.93
N SER A 629 4.32 -25.73 10.52
CA SER A 629 3.30 -26.76 10.73
C SER A 629 3.75 -28.10 10.14
N ARG A 630 4.24 -28.12 8.90
CA ARG A 630 4.68 -29.35 8.23
C ARG A 630 5.97 -29.92 8.81
N ILE A 631 6.90 -29.06 9.23
CA ILE A 631 8.10 -29.51 9.93
C ILE A 631 7.70 -30.13 11.29
N ARG A 632 6.74 -29.53 12.00
CA ARG A 632 6.24 -29.99 13.29
C ARG A 632 5.52 -31.34 13.18
N GLU A 633 4.69 -31.53 12.16
CA GLU A 633 4.04 -32.82 11.88
C GLU A 633 5.06 -33.96 11.76
N GLU A 634 6.14 -33.74 10.99
CA GLU A 634 7.22 -34.74 10.85
C GLU A 634 8.05 -34.89 12.13
N TRP A 635 8.25 -33.82 12.90
CA TRP A 635 8.97 -33.86 14.17
C TRP A 635 8.25 -34.68 15.23
N ILE A 636 6.92 -34.53 15.36
CA ILE A 636 6.11 -35.30 16.32
C ILE A 636 6.21 -36.80 16.04
N VAL A 637 6.34 -37.20 14.77
CA VAL A 637 6.46 -38.61 14.37
C VAL A 637 7.88 -39.15 14.53
N THR A 638 8.90 -38.37 14.16
CA THR A 638 10.28 -38.87 13.99
C THR A 638 11.23 -38.50 15.13
N GLY A 639 11.03 -37.37 15.79
CA GLY A 639 11.98 -36.82 16.77
C GLY A 639 13.35 -36.43 16.18
N ASP A 640 13.52 -36.40 14.85
CA ASP A 640 14.78 -35.99 14.19
C ASP A 640 14.59 -34.64 13.46
N ASN A 641 15.13 -33.58 14.06
CA ASN A 641 14.94 -32.21 13.60
C ASN A 641 15.47 -32.00 12.17
N THR A 642 16.59 -32.65 11.83
CA THR A 642 17.22 -32.45 10.52
C THR A 642 16.40 -33.10 9.42
N ARG A 643 15.89 -34.31 9.69
CA ARG A 643 14.99 -35.02 8.79
C ARG A 643 13.64 -34.30 8.67
N SER A 644 13.07 -33.84 9.78
CA SER A 644 11.79 -33.12 9.78
C SER A 644 11.86 -31.83 8.98
N VAL A 645 12.96 -31.06 9.12
CA VAL A 645 13.18 -29.84 8.32
C VAL A 645 13.31 -30.18 6.84
N ALA A 646 14.13 -31.17 6.48
CA ALA A 646 14.35 -31.55 5.09
C ALA A 646 13.05 -32.02 4.40
N ILE A 647 12.27 -32.87 5.08
CA ILE A 647 11.02 -33.42 4.53
C ILE A 647 9.92 -32.34 4.51
N GLY A 648 9.79 -31.57 5.59
CA GLY A 648 8.81 -30.49 5.70
C GLY A 648 8.98 -29.45 4.60
N VAL A 649 10.22 -28.99 4.37
CA VAL A 649 10.51 -28.06 3.26
C VAL A 649 10.31 -28.75 1.91
N ALA A 650 10.79 -29.98 1.71
CA ALA A 650 10.67 -30.67 0.42
C ALA A 650 9.21 -30.84 -0.05
N ARG A 651 8.29 -31.10 0.87
CA ARG A 651 6.85 -31.24 0.57
C ARG A 651 6.17 -29.90 0.31
N THR A 652 6.58 -28.84 0.99
CA THR A 652 5.92 -27.53 0.94
C THR A 652 6.53 -26.57 -0.08
N ALA A 653 7.79 -26.76 -0.44
CA ALA A 653 8.56 -25.81 -1.25
C ALA A 653 7.90 -25.45 -2.56
N ARG A 654 7.40 -26.44 -3.28
CA ARG A 654 6.70 -26.20 -4.54
C ARG A 654 5.46 -25.32 -4.36
N ILE A 655 4.72 -25.51 -3.27
CA ILE A 655 3.47 -24.80 -3.02
C ILE A 655 3.77 -23.36 -2.65
N PHE A 656 4.64 -23.11 -1.65
CA PHE A 656 4.95 -21.74 -1.26
C PHE A 656 5.69 -20.96 -2.38
N THR A 657 6.52 -21.60 -3.20
CA THR A 657 7.14 -20.90 -4.35
C THR A 657 6.13 -20.55 -5.43
N ALA A 658 5.12 -21.40 -5.62
CA ALA A 658 4.04 -21.11 -6.56
C ALA A 658 3.17 -19.97 -6.05
N ALA A 659 2.81 -20.00 -4.76
CA ALA A 659 2.09 -18.94 -4.09
C ALA A 659 2.84 -17.60 -4.18
N ALA A 660 4.12 -17.58 -3.81
CA ALA A 660 4.98 -16.41 -3.90
C ALA A 660 5.07 -15.85 -5.32
N LEU A 661 5.18 -16.73 -6.34
CA LEU A 661 5.14 -16.31 -7.75
C LEU A 661 3.82 -15.66 -8.13
N LEU A 662 2.69 -16.24 -7.70
CA LEU A 662 1.35 -15.72 -8.00
C LEU A 662 1.11 -14.36 -7.32
N MET A 663 1.50 -14.21 -6.06
CA MET A 663 1.45 -12.93 -5.35
C MET A 663 2.37 -11.89 -6.00
N THR A 664 3.58 -12.30 -6.40
CA THR A 664 4.52 -11.44 -7.13
C THR A 664 3.90 -10.95 -8.44
N ILE A 665 3.21 -11.80 -9.20
CA ILE A 665 2.53 -11.39 -10.44
C ILE A 665 1.43 -10.36 -10.14
N ALA A 666 0.63 -10.59 -9.10
CA ALA A 666 -0.44 -9.67 -8.71
C ALA A 666 0.11 -8.29 -8.30
N PHE A 667 1.14 -8.24 -7.45
CA PHE A 667 1.73 -6.97 -7.00
C PHE A 667 2.62 -6.32 -8.07
N ALA A 668 3.33 -7.10 -8.89
CA ALA A 668 4.15 -6.55 -9.97
C ALA A 668 3.30 -5.90 -11.07
N GLY A 669 2.02 -6.30 -11.22
CA GLY A 669 1.10 -5.60 -12.12
C GLY A 669 0.94 -4.11 -11.77
N MET A 670 1.02 -3.76 -10.49
CA MET A 670 0.92 -2.37 -10.03
C MET A 670 2.11 -1.50 -10.45
N VAL A 671 3.23 -2.11 -10.85
CA VAL A 671 4.42 -1.38 -11.35
C VAL A 671 4.14 -0.65 -12.66
N THR A 672 3.12 -1.07 -13.43
CA THR A 672 2.73 -0.37 -14.66
C THR A 672 1.84 0.86 -14.42
N SER A 673 1.51 1.17 -13.17
CA SER A 673 0.73 2.35 -12.79
C SER A 673 1.46 3.65 -13.14
N ARG A 674 0.71 4.72 -13.42
CA ARG A 674 1.27 6.08 -13.58
C ARG A 674 1.33 6.88 -12.27
N VAL A 675 0.92 6.27 -11.16
CA VAL A 675 0.96 6.84 -9.82
C VAL A 675 2.13 6.19 -9.09
N SER A 676 3.16 6.97 -8.75
CA SER A 676 4.38 6.44 -8.14
C SER A 676 4.13 5.71 -6.81
N PHE A 677 3.07 6.07 -6.07
CA PHE A 677 2.65 5.37 -4.85
C PHE A 677 2.24 3.91 -5.10
N ILE A 678 1.49 3.67 -6.16
CA ILE A 678 1.03 2.32 -6.52
C ILE A 678 2.23 1.50 -7.00
N GLN A 679 3.15 2.11 -7.76
CA GLN A 679 4.40 1.46 -8.18
C GLN A 679 5.27 1.07 -6.98
N LEU A 680 5.48 1.99 -6.03
CA LEU A 680 6.27 1.76 -4.82
C LEU A 680 5.66 0.63 -3.98
N PHE A 681 4.35 0.71 -3.74
CA PHE A 681 3.63 -0.30 -2.98
C PHE A 681 3.69 -1.68 -3.63
N GLY A 682 3.42 -1.77 -4.94
CA GLY A 682 3.44 -3.02 -5.69
C GLY A 682 4.83 -3.65 -5.77
N LEU A 683 5.85 -2.86 -6.12
CA LEU A 683 7.22 -3.34 -6.23
C LEU A 683 7.78 -3.77 -4.87
N GLY A 684 7.55 -2.96 -3.84
CA GLY A 684 8.00 -3.24 -2.49
C GLY A 684 7.42 -4.55 -1.95
N LEU A 685 6.11 -4.76 -2.12
CA LEU A 685 5.45 -5.99 -1.67
C LEU A 685 5.87 -7.22 -2.50
N ALA A 686 6.04 -7.07 -3.82
CA ALA A 686 6.58 -8.12 -4.67
C ALA A 686 8.00 -8.55 -4.24
N LEU A 687 8.89 -7.58 -3.96
CA LEU A 687 10.24 -7.84 -3.48
C LEU A 687 10.24 -8.48 -2.08
N ALA A 688 9.37 -8.02 -1.18
CA ALA A 688 9.22 -8.62 0.15
C ALA A 688 8.83 -10.10 0.07
N VAL A 689 7.82 -10.42 -0.74
CA VAL A 689 7.37 -11.81 -0.96
C VAL A 689 8.46 -12.66 -1.60
N LEU A 690 9.17 -12.12 -2.59
CA LEU A 690 10.24 -12.86 -3.28
C LEU A 690 11.43 -13.13 -2.34
N SER A 691 11.85 -12.13 -1.56
CA SER A 691 12.90 -12.25 -0.55
C SER A 691 12.53 -13.29 0.51
N ASP A 692 11.30 -13.23 1.02
CA ASP A 692 10.80 -14.18 2.02
C ASP A 692 10.77 -15.62 1.48
N ALA A 693 10.21 -15.81 0.29
CA ALA A 693 10.10 -17.14 -0.32
C ALA A 693 11.45 -17.78 -0.65
N THR A 694 12.45 -16.98 -1.02
CA THR A 694 13.74 -17.49 -1.51
C THR A 694 14.82 -17.48 -0.43
N LEU A 695 15.15 -16.31 0.10
CA LEU A 695 16.26 -16.11 1.04
C LEU A 695 15.90 -16.57 2.44
N ILE A 696 14.71 -16.21 2.93
CA ILE A 696 14.27 -16.57 4.28
C ILE A 696 13.91 -18.05 4.34
N ARG A 697 12.89 -18.50 3.59
CA ARG A 697 12.39 -19.89 3.66
C ARG A 697 13.31 -20.91 3.03
N GLY A 698 13.90 -20.57 1.90
CA GLY A 698 14.74 -21.49 1.15
C GLY A 698 16.08 -21.77 1.82
N ILE A 699 16.60 -20.80 2.58
CA ILE A 699 17.98 -20.84 3.11
C ILE A 699 18.02 -20.57 4.62
N LEU A 700 17.57 -19.40 5.07
CA LEU A 700 17.83 -18.93 6.42
C LEU A 700 17.05 -19.73 7.49
N VAL A 701 15.78 -20.07 7.22
CA VAL A 701 14.96 -20.92 8.09
C VAL A 701 15.59 -22.31 8.28
N PRO A 702 15.90 -23.09 7.21
CA PRO A 702 16.59 -24.37 7.38
C PRO A 702 17.93 -24.28 8.11
N ALA A 703 18.73 -23.24 7.84
CA ALA A 703 20.02 -23.03 8.49
C ALA A 703 19.87 -22.83 10.00
N LEU A 704 18.98 -21.92 10.43
CA LEU A 704 18.73 -21.65 11.84
C LEU A 704 18.07 -22.84 12.55
N MET A 705 17.14 -23.53 11.89
CA MET A 705 16.56 -24.77 12.43
C MET A 705 17.63 -25.84 12.68
N ARG A 706 18.61 -25.98 11.78
CA ARG A 706 19.74 -26.90 11.98
C ARG A 706 20.63 -26.48 13.16
N LEU A 707 20.91 -25.19 13.33
CA LEU A 707 21.77 -24.67 14.41
C LEU A 707 21.15 -24.87 15.79
N LEU A 708 19.86 -24.58 15.94
CA LEU A 708 19.15 -24.65 17.22
C LEU A 708 18.76 -26.09 17.60
N GLY A 709 18.70 -27.02 16.63
CA GLY A 709 18.42 -28.43 16.91
C GLY A 709 17.13 -28.66 17.69
N ALA A 710 17.23 -29.32 18.85
CA ALA A 710 16.09 -29.60 19.72
C ALA A 710 15.56 -28.35 20.46
N ALA A 711 16.36 -27.29 20.61
CA ALA A 711 15.96 -26.07 21.30
C ALA A 711 14.81 -25.33 20.58
N ASN A 712 14.65 -25.56 19.27
CA ASN A 712 13.52 -25.09 18.48
C ASN A 712 12.16 -25.48 19.06
N TRP A 713 12.08 -26.62 19.75
CA TRP A 713 10.83 -27.20 20.21
C TRP A 713 10.61 -26.98 21.71
N TRP A 714 11.43 -26.13 22.34
CA TRP A 714 11.34 -25.86 23.77
C TRP A 714 10.19 -24.89 24.08
N GLY A 715 9.41 -25.24 25.09
CA GLY A 715 8.35 -24.42 25.67
C GLY A 715 7.88 -24.97 27.03
N PRO A 716 7.34 -24.13 27.92
CA PRO A 716 6.76 -24.56 29.20
C PRO A 716 5.68 -25.64 29.00
N THR A 717 5.46 -26.50 30.01
CA THR A 717 4.53 -27.64 29.92
C THR A 717 3.08 -27.23 29.64
N TRP A 718 2.63 -26.08 30.15
CA TRP A 718 1.32 -25.51 29.84
C TRP A 718 1.22 -25.07 28.37
N LEU A 719 2.31 -24.54 27.82
CA LEU A 719 2.39 -24.05 26.45
C LEU A 719 2.37 -25.18 25.42
N ARG A 720 3.05 -26.30 25.73
CA ARG A 720 3.06 -27.50 24.87
C ARG A 720 1.70 -28.19 24.76
N ARG A 721 0.75 -27.89 25.67
CA ARG A 721 -0.62 -28.45 25.66
C ARG A 721 -1.61 -27.61 24.85
N LEU A 722 -1.32 -26.33 24.60
CA LEU A 722 -2.22 -25.42 23.88
C LEU A 722 -2.53 -25.89 22.45
N PRO A 723 -1.55 -26.32 21.63
CA PRO A 723 -1.86 -26.80 20.29
C PRO A 723 -2.77 -28.03 20.31
N ALA A 724 -2.55 -28.97 21.25
CA ALA A 724 -3.35 -30.19 21.36
C ALA A 724 -4.83 -29.93 21.77
N GLY A 725 -5.07 -28.92 22.61
CA GLY A 725 -6.42 -28.47 22.98
C GLY A 725 -7.15 -27.75 21.85
N LEU A 726 -6.40 -27.03 21.00
CA LEU A 726 -6.92 -26.35 19.82
C LEU A 726 -7.08 -27.29 18.61
N GLU A 727 -6.25 -28.33 18.50
CA GLU A 727 -6.26 -29.37 17.44
C GLU A 727 -7.36 -30.43 17.64
N GLY A 728 -7.98 -30.51 18.83
CA GLY A 728 -9.10 -31.42 19.08
C GLY A 728 -8.68 -32.89 19.11
N GLY A 729 -7.62 -33.23 19.87
CA GLY A 729 -7.18 -34.60 20.10
C GLY A 729 -6.61 -35.32 18.84
N PRO A 730 -5.74 -36.33 19.01
CA PRO A 730 -5.20 -37.07 17.89
C PRO A 730 -6.32 -37.82 17.15
N ASP A 731 -6.43 -37.56 15.84
CA ASP A 731 -7.32 -38.27 14.92
C ASP A 731 -6.99 -39.79 14.98
N PRO A 732 -7.91 -40.66 15.43
CA PRO A 732 -7.63 -42.09 15.62
C PRO A 732 -7.16 -42.79 14.33
N ASP A 733 -7.51 -42.26 13.16
CA ASP A 733 -7.12 -42.77 11.84
C ASP A 733 -5.65 -42.50 11.46
N SER A 734 -4.94 -41.64 12.20
CA SER A 734 -3.51 -41.41 11.97
C SER A 734 -2.62 -42.61 12.30
N ARG A 735 -3.13 -43.54 13.14
CA ARG A 735 -2.44 -44.79 13.51
C ARG A 735 -2.51 -45.88 12.44
N ALA A 736 -3.35 -45.72 11.41
CA ALA A 736 -3.60 -46.73 10.38
C ALA A 736 -2.69 -46.63 9.14
N ARG A 737 -1.65 -45.79 9.15
CA ARG A 737 -0.64 -45.80 8.08
C ARG A 737 0.32 -46.97 8.31
N PRO A 738 0.40 -47.98 7.40
CA PRO A 738 1.48 -48.96 7.47
C PRO A 738 2.79 -48.22 7.28
N GLY A 739 3.73 -48.38 8.23
CA GLY A 739 5.10 -47.90 8.03
C GLY A 739 5.71 -48.60 6.81
N PRO A 740 6.61 -47.94 6.06
CA PRO A 740 7.38 -48.66 5.04
C PRO A 740 8.17 -49.77 5.72
N ASP A 741 8.10 -50.98 5.17
CA ASP A 741 8.87 -52.12 5.66
C ASP A 741 10.36 -51.75 5.76
N PRO A 742 11.05 -52.21 6.82
CA PRO A 742 12.48 -51.96 6.95
C PRO A 742 13.22 -52.55 5.74
N VAL A 743 13.93 -51.67 5.02
CA VAL A 743 14.84 -52.07 3.95
C VAL A 743 15.88 -53.02 4.57
N PRO A 744 16.04 -54.25 4.06
CA PRO A 744 17.03 -55.16 4.60
C PRO A 744 18.43 -54.58 4.36
N VAL A 745 19.17 -54.41 5.45
CA VAL A 745 20.60 -54.09 5.42
C VAL A 745 21.31 -55.30 4.81
N GLN A 746 21.78 -55.18 3.57
CA GLN A 746 22.79 -56.10 3.06
C GLN A 746 24.14 -55.64 3.63
N ASN A 747 24.76 -56.55 4.39
CA ASN A 747 26.11 -56.43 4.95
C ASN A 747 27.17 -56.27 3.86
#